data_AF-A0A175VJB6-F1
#
_entry.id   AF-A0A175VJB6-F1
#
_cell.length_a   1.000
_cell.length_b   1.000
_cell.length_c   1.000
_cell.angle_alpha   90.00
_cell.angle_beta   90.00
_cell.angle_gamma   90.00
#
_symmetry.space_group_name_H-M   'P 1'
#
loop_
_entity.id
_entity.type
_entity.pdbx_description
1 polymer ?
#
loop_
_entity_poly.entity_id
_entity_poly.type
_entity_poly.pdbx_seq_one_letter_code
_entity_poly.pdbx_strand_id
1 'polypeptide(L)'
;MKLKFSTHTIVTLCLCGSLLLQPAWAVINPKPASEFTIQANQNVLHTLPFNDKQDFEDARRGFIAKPDTLTIKDEKGNVVWDLEQYKTYIGLDKTAPDTVNPSLWRNAQLNMEYGLFKVTDKIYQIRGFDLSNITFIQGDKGWIVFDPLISPQTAKAALAFINKTLGERPVSAVVYSHSHVDHYGGAAGLFNSPDEVKKNGVQIIAPEGFTEHAVSENVIAGNAMARRAVYMYGALLPRNAQGSVNGGLGQTTSTGVPSLLLPTRFITKTGEEVTLDGVRMVFQMTPGTEAPAEMNTWFPDSKALWMAENTTNTMHNILTLRGAQVRDALKWSSYLNETIETWGDQAQVKFQSHHWPRWGNASIVDYFKKQRDLYKYIHDQSVRLMNMGYTGEEISEKIALPPELNDFWPNRGYYGTLRHNSRAVYQRYMGWYSGNPSDLDNLPPEMVGPKYVEFMGGEQALLKKAKASFDKGEYRWVAEVLKHLVFANPNNQEGKLLLADALEQLGYQAESGPWRSVYLQGAYELRNGVPTAGGTVTASPDTIRAMSPSMLFDYLAVRINPEKAAGKKMVVNMDFTDIGEKHTLSLENAVLNHTTRYAASPDVTVTLSKQTLDDIQLGQGTLEQKIASGEIKVQGNPQTFSDFVSLLDKFNFWFNIVTP
;
A
#
# COMPACT_ATOMS: atom_id res chain seq x y z
N MET A 1 53.56 35.05 -39.74
CA MET A 1 52.65 34.95 -40.90
C MET A 1 51.23 35.11 -40.38
N LYS A 2 50.55 36.20 -40.75
CA LYS A 2 49.21 36.58 -40.25
C LYS A 2 48.15 35.61 -40.78
N LEU A 3 47.16 35.26 -39.97
CA LEU A 3 45.78 35.15 -40.44
C LEU A 3 44.80 35.33 -39.27
N LYS A 4 43.96 36.36 -39.41
CA LYS A 4 42.78 36.69 -38.61
C LYS A 4 41.60 35.87 -39.13
N PHE A 5 40.68 35.48 -38.25
CA PHE A 5 39.28 35.26 -38.63
C PHE A 5 38.33 36.00 -37.66
N SER A 6 37.70 37.03 -38.22
CA SER A 6 36.34 37.52 -37.94
C SER A 6 35.39 36.54 -38.68
N THR A 7 34.14 36.27 -38.30
CA THR A 7 33.05 37.18 -37.96
C THR A 7 31.87 36.37 -37.40
N HIS A 8 30.99 37.04 -36.66
CA HIS A 8 29.71 36.53 -36.16
C HIS A 8 28.76 36.04 -37.27
N THR A 9 28.11 34.90 -37.05
CA THR A 9 26.82 34.57 -37.68
C THR A 9 25.85 34.16 -36.57
N ILE A 10 24.98 35.09 -36.21
CA ILE A 10 23.77 34.84 -35.43
C ILE A 10 22.80 34.14 -36.37
N VAL A 11 22.47 32.88 -36.10
CA VAL A 11 21.32 32.20 -36.72
C VAL A 11 20.14 32.37 -35.78
N THR A 12 19.33 33.38 -36.06
CA THR A 12 17.99 33.53 -35.50
C THR A 12 17.09 32.46 -36.13
N LEU A 13 16.89 31.33 -35.44
CA LEU A 13 15.81 30.41 -35.80
C LEU A 13 14.54 30.87 -35.10
N CYS A 14 13.64 31.48 -35.87
CA CYS A 14 12.25 31.70 -35.47
C CYS A 14 11.59 30.35 -35.17
N LEU A 15 11.45 30.00 -33.88
CA LEU A 15 10.46 29.01 -33.47
C LEU A 15 9.08 29.65 -33.63
N CYS A 16 8.46 29.45 -34.80
CA CYS A 16 7.01 29.47 -34.90
C CYS A 16 6.50 28.33 -34.02
N GLY A 17 6.10 28.67 -32.79
CA GLY A 17 5.38 27.77 -31.91
C GLY A 17 4.04 27.40 -32.55
N SER A 18 4.02 26.28 -33.27
CA SER A 18 2.79 25.53 -33.48
C SER A 18 2.39 25.00 -32.11
N LEU A 19 1.50 25.74 -31.43
CA LEU A 19 0.63 25.18 -30.41
C LEU A 19 -0.18 24.07 -31.09
N LEU A 20 0.37 22.86 -31.11
CA LEU A 20 -0.40 21.64 -31.23
C LEU A 20 -1.27 21.59 -29.97
N LEU A 21 -2.42 22.23 -30.04
CA LEU A 21 -3.56 21.93 -29.19
C LEU A 21 -3.82 20.44 -29.37
N GLN A 22 -3.28 19.60 -28.47
CA GLN A 22 -3.80 18.25 -28.33
C GLN A 22 -5.29 18.39 -28.07
N PRO A 23 -6.16 17.69 -28.82
CA PRO A 23 -7.59 17.72 -28.52
C PRO A 23 -7.73 17.26 -27.08
N ALA A 24 -8.33 18.10 -26.22
CA ALA A 24 -8.76 17.66 -24.91
C ALA A 24 -9.81 16.58 -25.14
N TRP A 25 -9.43 15.31 -24.96
CA TRP A 25 -10.38 14.21 -25.05
C TRP A 25 -11.42 14.45 -23.94
N ALA A 26 -12.68 14.61 -24.31
CA ALA A 26 -13.76 14.75 -23.34
C ALA A 26 -13.78 13.47 -22.49
N VAL A 27 -13.70 13.63 -21.16
CA VAL A 27 -13.74 12.50 -20.22
C VAL A 27 -15.04 11.73 -20.45
N ILE A 28 -14.93 10.42 -20.74
CA ILE A 28 -16.11 9.59 -20.96
C ILE A 28 -16.71 9.23 -19.60
N ASN A 29 -17.93 9.72 -19.36
CA ASN A 29 -18.60 9.62 -18.06
C ASN A 29 -19.05 8.19 -17.69
N PRO A 30 -19.10 7.87 -16.38
CA PRO A 30 -19.66 6.63 -15.84
C PRO A 30 -21.10 6.33 -16.27
N LYS A 31 -21.48 5.04 -16.29
CA LYS A 31 -22.86 4.59 -16.53
C LYS A 31 -23.61 4.39 -15.21
N PRO A 32 -24.96 4.44 -15.22
CA PRO A 32 -25.78 4.00 -14.10
C PRO A 32 -25.56 2.53 -13.73
N ALA A 33 -25.99 2.12 -12.53
CA ALA A 33 -26.09 0.70 -12.19
C ALA A 33 -27.14 0.04 -13.09
N SER A 34 -26.83 -1.16 -13.60
CA SER A 34 -27.80 -1.99 -14.31
C SER A 34 -28.83 -2.60 -13.35
N GLU A 35 -29.92 -3.15 -13.89
CA GLU A 35 -30.88 -3.92 -13.10
C GLU A 35 -30.24 -5.12 -12.37
N PHE A 36 -29.27 -5.80 -13.00
CA PHE A 36 -28.54 -6.90 -12.37
C PHE A 36 -27.65 -6.44 -11.21
N THR A 37 -27.01 -5.27 -11.33
CA THR A 37 -26.22 -4.66 -10.25
C THR A 37 -27.12 -4.23 -9.10
N ILE A 38 -28.26 -3.60 -9.40
CA ILE A 38 -29.26 -3.23 -8.39
C ILE A 38 -29.73 -4.48 -7.65
N GLN A 39 -30.08 -5.55 -8.37
CA GLN A 39 -30.54 -6.81 -7.78
C GLN A 39 -29.45 -7.49 -6.92
N ALA A 40 -28.19 -7.46 -7.37
CA ALA A 40 -27.06 -7.98 -6.62
C ALA A 40 -26.86 -7.21 -5.30
N ASN A 41 -26.93 -5.88 -5.34
CA ASN A 41 -26.84 -5.02 -4.17
C ASN A 41 -28.04 -5.21 -3.22
N GLN A 42 -29.25 -5.37 -3.74
CA GLN A 42 -30.44 -5.71 -2.93
C GLN A 42 -30.28 -7.06 -2.24
N ASN A 43 -29.70 -8.06 -2.89
CA ASN A 43 -29.47 -9.37 -2.27
C ASN A 43 -28.53 -9.26 -1.05
N VAL A 44 -27.56 -8.35 -1.06
CA VAL A 44 -26.70 -8.08 0.11
C VAL A 44 -27.52 -7.57 1.31
N LEU A 45 -28.50 -6.69 1.07
CA LEU A 45 -29.40 -6.19 2.13
C LEU A 45 -30.24 -7.30 2.78
N HIS A 46 -30.57 -8.35 2.03
CA HIS A 46 -31.38 -9.46 2.52
C HIS A 46 -30.57 -10.55 3.24
N THR A 47 -29.26 -10.63 2.98
CA THR A 47 -28.40 -11.71 3.46
C THR A 47 -27.53 -11.33 4.65
N LEU A 48 -27.23 -10.04 4.83
CA LEU A 48 -26.41 -9.56 5.95
C LEU A 48 -27.23 -8.89 7.05
N PRO A 49 -26.79 -8.93 8.33
CA PRO A 49 -27.55 -8.44 9.47
C PRO A 49 -27.50 -6.91 9.61
N PHE A 50 -28.10 -6.16 8.68
CA PHE A 50 -28.12 -4.69 8.70
C PHE A 50 -28.86 -4.09 9.90
N ASN A 51 -29.67 -4.89 10.61
CA ASN A 51 -30.29 -4.54 11.88
C ASN A 51 -29.28 -4.48 13.04
N ASP A 52 -28.13 -5.14 12.94
CA ASP A 52 -27.02 -4.98 13.89
C ASP A 52 -26.31 -3.63 13.68
N LYS A 53 -26.52 -2.74 14.64
CA LYS A 53 -25.96 -1.38 14.67
C LYS A 53 -24.85 -1.19 15.71
N GLN A 54 -24.37 -2.25 16.36
CA GLN A 54 -23.39 -2.13 17.45
C GLN A 54 -22.13 -1.36 17.03
N ASP A 55 -21.63 -1.57 15.81
CA ASP A 55 -20.44 -0.87 15.32
C ASP A 55 -20.62 0.65 15.29
N PHE A 56 -21.84 1.17 15.04
CA PHE A 56 -22.07 2.62 15.05
C PHE A 56 -22.00 3.19 16.47
N GLU A 57 -22.44 2.42 17.47
CA GLU A 57 -22.29 2.79 18.88
C GLU A 57 -20.82 2.75 19.30
N ASP A 58 -20.11 1.67 18.96
CA ASP A 58 -18.69 1.48 19.27
C ASP A 58 -17.81 2.52 18.57
N ALA A 59 -18.13 2.88 17.31
CA ALA A 59 -17.45 3.94 16.59
C ALA A 59 -17.63 5.29 17.29
N ARG A 60 -18.81 5.63 17.81
CA ARG A 60 -19.04 6.92 18.47
C ARG A 60 -18.61 6.97 19.93
N ARG A 61 -18.38 5.81 20.55
CA ARG A 61 -18.06 5.71 21.97
C ARG A 61 -16.78 6.48 22.29
N GLY A 62 -16.86 7.30 23.33
CA GLY A 62 -15.74 8.11 23.79
C GLY A 62 -15.44 9.34 22.92
N PHE A 63 -16.33 9.73 22.00
CA PHE A 63 -16.17 10.96 21.22
C PHE A 63 -15.91 12.18 22.13
N ILE A 64 -14.87 12.95 21.82
CA ILE A 64 -14.50 14.19 22.52
C ILE A 64 -14.78 15.40 21.63
N ALA A 65 -14.17 15.42 20.44
CA ALA A 65 -14.22 16.56 19.54
C ALA A 65 -13.91 16.15 18.10
N LYS A 66 -14.41 16.92 17.14
CA LYS A 66 -13.98 16.85 15.73
C LYS A 66 -13.82 18.25 15.17
N PRO A 67 -12.92 18.48 14.21
CA PRO A 67 -12.87 19.76 13.51
C PRO A 67 -14.10 19.92 12.61
N ASP A 68 -14.58 21.16 12.47
CA ASP A 68 -15.69 21.51 11.57
C ASP A 68 -15.37 21.12 10.12
N THR A 69 -14.14 21.43 9.71
CA THR A 69 -13.57 21.08 8.41
C THR A 69 -12.31 20.24 8.61
N LEU A 70 -12.20 19.13 7.90
CA LEU A 70 -11.04 18.27 7.87
C LEU A 70 -10.42 18.26 6.46
N THR A 71 -9.71 19.35 6.17
CA THR A 71 -8.80 19.48 5.04
C THR A 71 -7.42 19.85 5.59
N ILE A 72 -6.42 19.02 5.31
CA ILE A 72 -5.03 19.22 5.75
C ILE A 72 -4.21 19.56 4.52
N LYS A 73 -3.40 20.61 4.63
CA LYS A 73 -2.59 21.14 3.54
C LYS A 73 -1.11 21.10 3.88
N ASP A 74 -0.26 21.04 2.86
CA ASP A 74 1.17 21.30 2.99
C ASP A 74 1.47 22.81 3.12
N GLU A 75 2.74 23.15 3.33
CA GLU A 75 3.21 24.54 3.47
C GLU A 75 3.01 25.37 2.20
N LYS A 76 2.83 24.73 1.04
CA LYS A 76 2.56 25.38 -0.25
C LYS A 76 1.06 25.55 -0.51
N GLY A 77 0.20 25.05 0.38
CA GLY A 77 -1.25 25.10 0.27
C GLY A 77 -1.88 23.96 -0.54
N ASN A 78 -1.10 22.95 -0.96
CA ASN A 78 -1.64 21.76 -1.63
C ASN A 78 -2.39 20.90 -0.63
N VAL A 79 -3.49 20.28 -1.06
CA VAL A 79 -4.28 19.37 -0.23
C VAL A 79 -3.53 18.04 -0.09
N VAL A 80 -3.22 17.66 1.15
CA VAL A 80 -2.61 16.37 1.53
C VAL A 80 -3.67 15.38 2.00
N TRP A 81 -4.70 15.88 2.69
CA TRP A 81 -5.85 15.12 3.14
C TRP A 81 -7.11 15.97 3.03
N ASP A 82 -8.21 15.36 2.61
CA ASP A 82 -9.50 16.03 2.57
C ASP A 82 -10.63 15.03 2.79
N LEU A 83 -11.49 15.31 3.76
CA LEU A 83 -12.69 14.54 4.04
C LEU A 83 -13.97 15.25 3.56
N GLU A 84 -13.90 16.55 3.23
CA GLU A 84 -15.09 17.37 2.94
C GLU A 84 -15.86 16.88 1.73
N GLN A 85 -15.15 16.50 0.67
CA GLN A 85 -15.77 15.96 -0.55
C GLN A 85 -16.60 14.69 -0.23
N TYR A 86 -16.12 13.82 0.66
CA TYR A 86 -16.84 12.60 1.07
C TYR A 86 -18.12 12.91 1.85
N LYS A 87 -18.12 13.93 2.72
CA LYS A 87 -19.30 14.37 3.49
C LYS A 87 -20.47 14.78 2.60
N THR A 88 -20.20 15.23 1.37
CA THR A 88 -21.26 15.68 0.45
C THR A 88 -22.18 14.55 -0.01
N TYR A 89 -21.72 13.29 -0.01
CA TYR A 89 -22.51 12.15 -0.47
C TYR A 89 -22.56 10.98 0.53
N ILE A 90 -21.62 10.87 1.46
CA ILE A 90 -21.64 9.85 2.53
C ILE A 90 -22.19 10.49 3.81
N GLY A 91 -23.26 9.92 4.35
CA GLY A 91 -23.91 10.39 5.57
C GLY A 91 -24.79 9.29 6.16
N LEU A 92 -25.02 9.33 7.47
CA LEU A 92 -25.84 8.34 8.20
C LEU A 92 -27.33 8.40 7.83
N ASP A 93 -27.76 9.58 7.38
CA ASP A 93 -29.09 9.89 6.86
C ASP A 93 -29.28 9.45 5.40
N LYS A 94 -28.21 8.98 4.73
CA LYS A 94 -28.22 8.60 3.31
C LYS A 94 -28.23 7.10 3.13
N THR A 95 -29.18 6.61 2.34
CA THR A 95 -29.22 5.21 1.90
C THR A 95 -28.08 4.91 0.93
N ALA A 96 -27.68 3.64 0.84
CA ALA A 96 -26.68 3.21 -0.13
C ALA A 96 -27.18 3.51 -1.57
N PRO A 97 -26.41 4.22 -2.41
CA PRO A 97 -26.73 4.37 -3.82
C PRO A 97 -26.68 3.02 -4.55
N ASP A 98 -27.47 2.85 -5.60
CA ASP A 98 -27.49 1.63 -6.42
C ASP A 98 -26.13 1.26 -7.03
N THR A 99 -25.24 2.25 -7.18
CA THR A 99 -23.87 2.11 -7.70
C THR A 99 -22.84 1.75 -6.62
N VAL A 100 -23.25 1.48 -5.39
CA VAL A 100 -22.38 1.10 -4.28
C VAL A 100 -22.96 -0.10 -3.54
N ASN A 101 -22.14 -1.14 -3.33
CA ASN A 101 -22.51 -2.26 -2.47
C ASN A 101 -22.94 -1.75 -1.08
N PRO A 102 -24.12 -2.13 -0.56
CA PRO A 102 -24.65 -1.57 0.68
C PRO A 102 -23.84 -1.95 1.92
N SER A 103 -23.13 -3.08 1.90
CA SER A 103 -22.20 -3.47 2.97
C SER A 103 -20.98 -2.55 2.99
N LEU A 104 -20.40 -2.26 1.82
CA LEU A 104 -19.31 -1.28 1.68
C LEU A 104 -19.78 0.13 2.06
N TRP A 105 -21.01 0.50 1.72
CA TRP A 105 -21.60 1.78 2.13
C TRP A 105 -21.70 1.91 3.64
N ARG A 106 -22.13 0.86 4.35
CA ARG A 106 -22.12 0.80 5.82
C ARG A 106 -20.70 1.02 6.37
N ASN A 107 -19.70 0.34 5.81
CA ASN A 107 -18.30 0.54 6.21
C ASN A 107 -17.80 1.98 5.91
N ALA A 108 -18.20 2.58 4.79
CA ALA A 108 -17.89 3.97 4.47
C ALA A 108 -18.53 4.96 5.47
N GLN A 109 -19.79 4.75 5.84
CA GLN A 109 -20.44 5.55 6.89
C GLN A 109 -19.71 5.44 8.24
N LEU A 110 -19.26 4.25 8.62
CA LEU A 110 -18.50 4.04 9.85
C LEU A 110 -17.12 4.70 9.81
N ASN A 111 -16.42 4.66 8.66
CA ASN A 111 -15.15 5.34 8.45
C ASN A 111 -15.28 6.88 8.42
N MET A 112 -16.49 7.40 8.27
CA MET A 112 -16.81 8.82 8.43
C MET A 112 -17.03 9.24 9.90
N GLU A 113 -16.98 8.33 10.87
CA GLU A 113 -16.98 8.65 12.31
C GLU A 113 -15.57 9.10 12.76
N TYR A 114 -15.17 10.28 12.27
CA TYR A 114 -13.84 10.89 12.46
C TYR A 114 -13.78 11.83 13.67
N GLY A 115 -12.56 12.11 14.14
CA GLY A 115 -12.30 13.04 15.25
C GLY A 115 -11.39 12.44 16.33
N LEU A 116 -11.40 13.08 17.50
CA LEU A 116 -10.71 12.67 18.71
C LEU A 116 -11.65 11.87 19.61
N PHE A 117 -11.21 10.68 20.01
CA PHE A 117 -11.95 9.75 20.84
C PHE A 117 -11.10 9.31 22.04
N LYS A 118 -11.73 9.18 23.20
CA LYS A 118 -11.21 8.49 24.37
C LYS A 118 -11.51 6.99 24.26
N VAL A 119 -10.47 6.17 24.22
CA VAL A 119 -10.60 4.70 24.21
C VAL A 119 -10.84 4.19 25.64
N THR A 120 -9.98 4.63 26.56
CA THR A 120 -10.07 4.42 28.00
C THR A 120 -9.32 5.55 28.70
N ASP A 121 -9.21 5.52 30.03
CA ASP A 121 -8.44 6.51 30.77
C ASP A 121 -7.01 6.60 30.24
N LYS A 122 -6.57 7.84 29.96
CA LYS A 122 -5.25 8.19 29.40
C LYS A 122 -4.94 7.68 27.98
N ILE A 123 -5.86 6.98 27.30
CA ILE A 123 -5.63 6.47 25.95
C ILE A 123 -6.64 7.10 24.99
N TYR A 124 -6.13 7.76 23.95
CA TYR A 124 -6.92 8.50 22.96
C TYR A 124 -6.54 8.09 21.54
N GLN A 125 -7.49 8.20 20.61
CA GLN A 125 -7.25 8.03 19.18
C GLN A 125 -7.77 9.23 18.42
N ILE A 126 -7.00 9.69 17.43
CA ILE A 126 -7.51 10.50 16.34
C ILE A 126 -7.73 9.60 15.14
N ARG A 127 -8.97 9.60 14.64
CA ARG A 127 -9.41 8.74 13.54
C ARG A 127 -9.88 9.58 12.36
N GLY A 128 -9.68 9.07 11.14
CA GLY A 128 -10.11 9.70 9.89
C GLY A 128 -9.29 10.93 9.45
N PHE A 129 -8.11 11.14 10.05
CA PHE A 129 -7.12 12.14 9.61
C PHE A 129 -6.18 11.59 8.53
N ASP A 130 -6.19 10.28 8.32
CA ASP A 130 -5.49 9.54 7.28
C ASP A 130 -6.18 8.17 7.09
N LEU A 131 -5.55 7.22 6.38
CA LEU A 131 -6.01 5.83 6.29
C LEU A 131 -6.02 5.14 7.65
N SER A 132 -4.94 5.31 8.41
CA SER A 132 -4.74 4.78 9.76
C SER A 132 -5.22 5.75 10.83
N ASN A 133 -5.39 5.21 12.03
CA ASN A 133 -5.55 5.97 13.25
C ASN A 133 -4.16 6.32 13.81
N ILE A 134 -4.09 7.42 14.55
CA ILE A 134 -2.95 7.75 15.41
C ILE A 134 -3.41 7.72 16.86
N THR A 135 -2.66 7.02 17.70
CA THR A 135 -3.00 6.83 19.11
C THR A 135 -2.07 7.65 19.99
N PHE A 136 -2.65 8.36 20.95
CA PHE A 136 -1.94 9.15 21.95
C PHE A 136 -2.19 8.56 23.33
N ILE A 137 -1.13 8.16 24.01
CA ILE A 137 -1.18 7.66 25.39
C ILE A 137 -0.54 8.68 26.29
N GLN A 138 -1.27 9.11 27.31
CA GLN A 138 -0.82 10.11 28.27
C GLN A 138 0.17 9.48 29.26
N GLY A 139 1.45 9.82 29.13
CA GLY A 139 2.48 9.53 30.11
C GLY A 139 2.57 10.62 31.20
N ASP A 140 3.61 10.51 32.02
CA ASP A 140 3.90 11.45 33.11
C ASP A 140 4.34 12.82 32.57
N LYS A 141 5.17 12.84 31.52
CA LYS A 141 5.73 14.06 30.91
C LYS A 141 5.01 14.47 29.62
N GLY A 142 4.56 13.51 28.82
CA GLY A 142 4.22 13.73 27.42
C GLY A 142 3.22 12.74 26.83
N TRP A 143 3.17 12.73 25.51
CA TRP A 143 2.47 11.74 24.71
C TRP A 143 3.42 10.63 24.26
N ILE A 144 3.04 9.38 24.50
CA ILE A 144 3.56 8.23 23.75
C ILE A 144 2.65 8.07 22.54
N VAL A 145 3.21 8.15 21.34
CA VAL A 145 2.44 8.14 20.09
C VAL A 145 2.63 6.81 19.37
N PHE A 146 1.53 6.14 19.05
CA PHE A 146 1.55 4.93 18.22
C PHE A 146 1.07 5.27 16.82
N ASP A 147 1.79 4.74 15.82
CA ASP A 147 1.45 4.74 14.41
C ASP A 147 1.12 6.14 13.85
N PRO A 148 2.14 7.00 13.61
CA PRO A 148 1.91 8.39 13.22
C PRO A 148 1.52 8.58 11.75
N LEU A 149 0.52 7.85 11.24
CA LEU A 149 -0.11 8.07 9.94
C LEU A 149 0.87 7.93 8.73
N ILE A 150 0.40 8.26 7.52
CA ILE A 150 1.20 8.19 6.28
C ILE A 150 2.05 9.44 6.10
N SER A 151 1.48 10.62 6.33
CA SER A 151 2.10 11.89 5.96
C SER A 151 2.50 12.73 7.18
N PRO A 152 3.67 13.41 7.18
CA PRO A 152 4.05 14.30 8.27
C PRO A 152 3.01 15.39 8.55
N GLN A 153 2.33 15.89 7.52
CA GLN A 153 1.29 16.90 7.64
C GLN A 153 0.06 16.39 8.42
N THR A 154 -0.35 15.13 8.21
CA THR A 154 -1.50 14.55 8.90
C THR A 154 -1.17 14.28 10.37
N ALA A 155 0.01 13.76 10.66
CA ALA A 155 0.49 13.55 12.04
C ALA A 155 0.63 14.87 12.81
N LYS A 156 1.20 15.91 12.19
CA LYS A 156 1.31 17.26 12.75
C LYS A 156 -0.06 17.84 13.08
N ALA A 157 -1.03 17.71 12.17
CA ALA A 157 -2.39 18.16 12.38
C ALA A 157 -3.08 17.41 13.53
N ALA A 158 -2.85 16.10 13.66
CA ALA A 158 -3.38 15.30 14.75
C ALA A 158 -2.80 15.72 16.11
N LEU A 159 -1.48 15.87 16.22
CA LEU A 159 -0.81 16.34 17.44
C LEU A 159 -1.29 17.75 17.84
N ALA A 160 -1.41 18.67 16.87
CA ALA A 160 -1.94 20.00 17.13
C ALA A 160 -3.40 19.94 17.62
N PHE A 161 -4.22 19.06 17.04
CA PHE A 161 -5.64 18.93 17.39
C PHE A 161 -5.84 18.39 18.82
N ILE A 162 -5.11 17.33 19.21
CA ILE A 162 -5.21 16.79 20.57
C ILE A 162 -4.63 17.78 21.60
N ASN A 163 -3.51 18.44 21.32
CA ASN A 163 -2.94 19.46 22.22
C ASN A 163 -3.89 20.65 22.41
N LYS A 164 -4.55 21.12 21.35
CA LYS A 164 -5.58 22.16 21.45
C LYS A 164 -6.77 21.72 22.32
N THR A 165 -7.11 20.44 22.30
CA THR A 165 -8.33 19.92 22.95
C THR A 165 -8.11 19.50 24.40
N LEU A 166 -6.96 18.87 24.71
CA LEU A 166 -6.68 18.24 26.01
C LEU A 166 -5.51 18.89 26.78
N GLY A 167 -4.93 19.96 26.22
CA GLY A 167 -3.76 20.63 26.77
C GLY A 167 -2.46 20.15 26.11
N GLU A 168 -1.52 21.08 25.96
CA GLU A 168 -0.26 20.85 25.28
C GLU A 168 0.64 19.88 26.05
N ARG A 169 1.17 18.88 25.34
CA ARG A 169 2.21 17.97 25.85
C ARG A 169 3.22 17.67 24.74
N PRO A 170 4.52 17.53 25.07
CA PRO A 170 5.52 17.09 24.12
C PRO A 170 5.34 15.60 23.80
N VAL A 171 5.85 15.16 22.65
CA VAL A 171 5.98 13.73 22.34
C VAL A 171 7.18 13.16 23.10
N SER A 172 6.95 12.19 23.98
CA SER A 172 7.98 11.56 24.83
C SER A 172 8.51 10.25 24.25
N ALA A 173 7.69 9.54 23.46
CA ALA A 173 8.09 8.35 22.72
C ALA A 173 7.20 8.11 21.49
N VAL A 174 7.70 7.36 20.52
CA VAL A 174 6.97 6.89 19.34
C VAL A 174 7.07 5.37 19.27
N VAL A 175 5.98 4.71 18.91
CA VAL A 175 5.93 3.26 18.67
C VAL A 175 5.39 3.02 17.27
N TYR A 176 6.15 2.29 16.45
CA TYR A 176 5.66 1.74 15.19
C TYR A 176 5.19 0.32 15.45
N SER A 177 3.90 0.05 15.25
CA SER A 177 3.35 -1.28 15.45
C SER A 177 3.92 -2.29 14.44
N HIS A 178 4.17 -1.85 13.21
CA HIS A 178 4.67 -2.70 12.13
C HIS A 178 5.26 -1.91 10.95
N SER A 179 5.78 -2.63 9.94
CA SER A 179 6.60 -2.09 8.86
C SER A 179 5.86 -1.49 7.64
N HIS A 180 4.59 -1.08 7.74
CA HIS A 180 3.89 -0.41 6.64
C HIS A 180 3.83 1.12 6.81
N VAL A 181 3.81 1.81 5.66
CA VAL A 181 4.03 3.27 5.56
C VAL A 181 3.00 4.11 6.30
N ASP A 182 1.77 3.62 6.45
CA ASP A 182 0.69 4.25 7.22
C ASP A 182 0.87 4.22 8.73
N HIS A 183 1.94 3.56 9.22
CA HIS A 183 2.23 3.41 10.64
C HIS A 183 3.58 4.02 11.05
N TYR A 184 4.32 4.60 10.11
CA TYR A 184 5.55 5.34 10.41
C TYR A 184 5.73 6.61 9.58
N GLY A 185 5.01 6.72 8.46
CA GLY A 185 5.26 7.72 7.43
C GLY A 185 5.13 9.16 7.94
N GLY A 186 4.22 9.44 8.88
CA GLY A 186 4.07 10.79 9.43
C GLY A 186 4.93 11.11 10.64
N ALA A 187 5.85 10.22 11.06
CA ALA A 187 6.62 10.38 12.30
C ALA A 187 7.39 11.72 12.39
N ALA A 188 7.98 12.21 11.29
CA ALA A 188 8.67 13.50 11.28
C ALA A 188 7.74 14.69 11.60
N GLY A 189 6.44 14.56 11.35
CA GLY A 189 5.43 15.58 11.64
C GLY A 189 5.16 15.80 13.13
N LEU A 190 5.62 14.89 13.99
CA LEU A 190 5.50 14.99 15.45
C LEU A 190 6.52 15.94 16.09
N PHE A 191 7.53 16.37 15.33
CA PHE A 191 8.67 17.15 15.82
C PHE A 191 8.89 18.40 14.96
N ASN A 192 9.57 19.41 15.51
CA ASN A 192 9.94 20.60 14.74
C ASN A 192 11.14 20.33 13.81
N SER A 193 12.02 19.40 14.20
CA SER A 193 13.10 18.89 13.35
C SER A 193 13.48 17.46 13.75
N PRO A 194 14.09 16.67 12.85
CA PRO A 194 14.61 15.34 13.19
C PRO A 194 15.65 15.35 14.34
N ASP A 195 16.41 16.44 14.48
CA ASP A 195 17.40 16.61 15.56
C ASP A 195 16.75 16.67 16.96
N GLU A 196 15.48 17.10 17.02
CA GLU A 196 14.71 17.15 18.26
C GLU A 196 14.59 15.76 18.91
N VAL A 197 14.45 14.70 18.10
CA VAL A 197 14.34 13.31 18.57
C VAL A 197 15.56 12.94 19.39
N LYS A 198 16.77 13.19 18.85
CA LYS A 198 18.04 12.89 19.53
C LYS A 198 18.27 13.80 20.73
N LYS A 199 18.03 15.11 20.55
CA LYS A 199 18.24 16.13 21.59
C LYS A 199 17.39 15.87 22.82
N ASN A 200 16.13 15.45 22.62
CA ASN A 200 15.18 15.21 23.69
C ASN A 200 15.20 13.75 24.18
N GLY A 201 16.05 12.90 23.60
CA GLY A 201 16.15 11.48 23.97
C GLY A 201 14.85 10.70 23.72
N VAL A 202 14.08 11.10 22.72
CA VAL A 202 12.81 10.45 22.36
C VAL A 202 13.11 9.05 21.86
N GLN A 203 12.47 8.05 22.48
CA GLN A 203 12.61 6.67 22.04
C GLN A 203 11.63 6.38 20.91
N ILE A 204 12.15 5.77 19.83
CA ILE A 204 11.37 5.21 18.73
C ILE A 204 11.46 3.69 18.85
N ILE A 205 10.34 3.05 19.16
CA ILE A 205 10.23 1.61 19.38
C ILE A 205 9.62 0.96 18.13
N ALA A 206 10.17 -0.17 17.70
CA ALA A 206 9.63 -0.96 16.59
C ALA A 206 9.87 -2.46 16.82
N PRO A 207 9.13 -3.36 16.15
CA PRO A 207 9.47 -4.79 16.15
C PRO A 207 10.81 -5.04 15.45
N GLU A 208 11.54 -6.06 15.90
CA GLU A 208 12.73 -6.57 15.19
C GLU A 208 12.42 -6.82 13.70
N GLY A 209 13.37 -6.47 12.83
CA GLY A 209 13.20 -6.56 11.37
C GLY A 209 12.47 -5.38 10.72
N PHE A 210 11.93 -4.42 11.51
CA PHE A 210 11.17 -3.29 10.97
C PHE A 210 11.89 -2.53 9.85
N THR A 211 13.14 -2.09 10.07
CA THR A 211 13.86 -1.24 9.11
C THR A 211 14.12 -1.99 7.81
N GLU A 212 14.49 -3.26 7.89
CA GLU A 212 14.71 -4.11 6.71
C GLU A 212 13.44 -4.24 5.87
N HIS A 213 12.31 -4.53 6.51
CA HIS A 213 11.06 -4.75 5.79
C HIS A 213 10.41 -3.46 5.29
N ALA A 214 10.47 -2.37 6.06
CA ALA A 214 9.97 -1.05 5.63
C ALA A 214 10.70 -0.54 4.37
N VAL A 215 11.98 -0.90 4.21
CA VAL A 215 12.79 -0.52 3.05
C VAL A 215 12.64 -1.51 1.90
N SER A 216 12.86 -2.81 2.15
CA SER A 216 12.92 -3.83 1.09
C SER A 216 11.60 -4.00 0.34
N GLU A 217 10.46 -3.93 1.03
CA GLU A 217 9.14 -4.02 0.41
C GLU A 217 8.91 -2.87 -0.59
N ASN A 218 9.34 -1.66 -0.23
CA ASN A 218 9.04 -0.45 -0.98
C ASN A 218 10.03 -0.13 -2.10
N VAL A 219 11.21 -0.74 -2.10
CA VAL A 219 12.30 -0.40 -3.03
C VAL A 219 12.43 -1.41 -4.16
N ILE A 220 12.64 -2.71 -3.87
CA ILE A 220 13.05 -3.69 -4.88
C ILE A 220 12.02 -3.85 -6.00
N ALA A 221 10.74 -4.00 -5.64
CA ALA A 221 9.62 -4.02 -6.58
C ALA A 221 8.80 -2.72 -6.54
N GLY A 222 9.39 -1.64 -6.01
CA GLY A 222 8.70 -0.40 -5.69
C GLY A 222 7.95 0.22 -6.85
N ASN A 223 8.55 0.28 -8.05
CA ASN A 223 7.91 0.85 -9.24
C ASN A 223 6.62 0.09 -9.63
N ALA A 224 6.67 -1.24 -9.61
CA ALA A 224 5.52 -2.09 -9.94
C ALA A 224 4.42 -2.00 -8.87
N MET A 225 4.81 -2.07 -7.59
CA MET A 225 3.87 -1.95 -6.48
C MET A 225 3.19 -0.59 -6.44
N ALA A 226 3.94 0.50 -6.63
CA ALA A 226 3.40 1.86 -6.60
C ALA A 226 2.42 2.11 -7.77
N ARG A 227 2.76 1.68 -8.98
CA ARG A 227 1.83 1.78 -10.11
C ARG A 227 0.55 0.98 -9.89
N ARG A 228 0.63 -0.22 -9.31
CA ARG A 228 -0.54 -1.04 -8.96
C ARG A 228 -1.33 -0.49 -7.77
N ALA A 229 -0.69 0.23 -6.85
CA ALA A 229 -1.35 0.91 -5.74
C ALA A 229 -2.31 2.01 -6.22
N VAL A 230 -2.04 2.64 -7.37
CA VAL A 230 -2.99 3.58 -8.02
C VAL A 230 -4.34 2.92 -8.28
N TYR A 231 -4.34 1.66 -8.73
CA TYR A 231 -5.57 0.86 -8.90
C TYR A 231 -6.20 0.50 -7.55
N MET A 232 -5.41 -0.04 -6.62
CA MET A 232 -5.92 -0.51 -5.33
C MET A 232 -6.58 0.60 -4.51
N TYR A 233 -6.04 1.81 -4.54
CA TYR A 233 -6.58 2.96 -3.79
C TYR A 233 -7.44 3.88 -4.64
N GLY A 234 -7.56 3.64 -5.95
CA GLY A 234 -8.36 4.46 -6.85
C GLY A 234 -7.91 5.93 -6.81
N ALA A 235 -6.59 6.16 -6.77
CA ALA A 235 -6.00 7.47 -6.43
C ALA A 235 -6.42 8.62 -7.36
N LEU A 236 -6.96 8.29 -8.54
CA LEU A 236 -7.41 9.24 -9.56
C LEU A 236 -8.93 9.23 -9.77
N LEU A 237 -9.66 8.37 -9.05
CA LEU A 237 -11.11 8.31 -9.15
C LEU A 237 -11.74 9.54 -8.51
N PRO A 238 -12.81 10.10 -9.10
CA PRO A 238 -13.58 11.16 -8.44
C PRO A 238 -14.21 10.60 -7.17
N ARG A 239 -14.32 11.44 -6.14
CA ARG A 239 -14.98 11.10 -4.88
C ARG A 239 -16.48 11.38 -5.02
N ASN A 240 -17.22 10.35 -5.42
CA ASN A 240 -18.68 10.33 -5.55
C ASN A 240 -19.20 8.87 -5.57
N ALA A 241 -20.52 8.68 -5.65
CA ALA A 241 -21.16 7.36 -5.64
C ALA A 241 -20.77 6.42 -6.81
N GLN A 242 -20.22 6.95 -7.90
CA GLN A 242 -19.75 6.18 -9.07
C GLN A 242 -18.21 6.04 -9.11
N GLY A 243 -17.51 6.65 -8.16
CA GLY A 243 -16.05 6.60 -8.04
C GLY A 243 -15.61 6.06 -6.68
N SER A 244 -14.65 6.75 -6.06
CA SER A 244 -14.11 6.36 -4.75
C SER A 244 -15.16 6.53 -3.65
N VAL A 245 -15.28 5.52 -2.78
CA VAL A 245 -16.22 5.52 -1.64
C VAL A 245 -15.50 5.32 -0.31
N ASN A 246 -14.52 4.42 -0.25
CA ASN A 246 -13.49 4.34 0.77
C ASN A 246 -12.39 3.32 0.36
N GLY A 247 -11.39 3.11 1.22
CA GLY A 247 -10.35 2.07 1.07
C GLY A 247 -10.57 0.79 1.88
N GLY A 248 -11.74 0.59 2.47
CA GLY A 248 -12.04 -0.55 3.36
C GLY A 248 -11.53 -0.38 4.80
N LEU A 249 -10.21 -0.20 4.99
CA LEU A 249 -9.59 0.01 6.32
C LEU A 249 -9.78 1.43 6.89
N GLY A 250 -10.05 2.37 6.02
CA GLY A 250 -10.24 3.79 6.31
C GLY A 250 -10.74 4.48 5.05
N GLN A 251 -10.83 5.81 5.07
CA GLN A 251 -11.47 6.54 3.98
C GLN A 251 -10.63 6.53 2.69
N THR A 252 -9.34 6.82 2.77
CA THR A 252 -8.37 6.81 1.65
C THR A 252 -6.96 6.98 2.23
N THR A 253 -5.92 6.99 1.40
CA THR A 253 -4.56 7.40 1.79
C THR A 253 -4.39 8.91 1.66
N SER A 254 -3.63 9.55 2.55
CA SER A 254 -3.09 10.89 2.30
C SER A 254 -2.03 10.90 1.19
N THR A 255 -1.74 12.07 0.64
CA THR A 255 -0.88 12.24 -0.56
C THR A 255 0.44 12.98 -0.29
N GLY A 256 0.79 13.17 0.99
CA GLY A 256 2.06 13.76 1.38
C GLY A 256 3.22 12.79 1.13
N VAL A 257 4.44 13.33 1.10
CA VAL A 257 5.64 12.48 1.00
C VAL A 257 5.90 11.87 2.37
N PRO A 258 5.91 10.53 2.52
CA PRO A 258 6.15 9.89 3.80
C PRO A 258 7.59 10.11 4.28
N SER A 259 7.78 10.16 5.59
CA SER A 259 9.07 10.22 6.28
C SER A 259 9.42 8.88 6.91
N LEU A 260 10.67 8.72 7.34
CA LEU A 260 11.09 7.56 8.13
C LEU A 260 12.13 8.00 9.17
N LEU A 261 11.72 8.01 10.45
CA LEU A 261 12.65 8.15 11.56
C LEU A 261 13.05 6.74 12.04
N LEU A 262 14.35 6.45 12.03
CA LEU A 262 14.86 5.11 12.38
C LEU A 262 14.55 4.75 13.84
N PRO A 263 14.16 3.49 14.13
CA PRO A 263 13.98 3.02 15.50
C PRO A 263 15.27 3.15 16.32
N THR A 264 15.13 3.56 17.58
CA THR A 264 16.22 3.60 18.56
C THR A 264 16.26 2.35 19.43
N ARG A 265 15.18 1.57 19.45
CA ARG A 265 15.07 0.31 20.19
C ARG A 265 14.15 -0.65 19.43
N PHE A 266 14.56 -1.91 19.37
CA PHE A 266 13.76 -2.99 18.84
C PHE A 266 13.19 -3.86 19.97
N ILE A 267 11.95 -4.32 19.80
CA ILE A 267 11.37 -5.42 20.58
C ILE A 267 11.70 -6.72 19.86
N THR A 268 12.28 -7.68 20.59
CA THR A 268 12.84 -8.91 19.97
C THR A 268 12.12 -10.19 20.39
N LYS A 269 11.24 -10.13 21.40
CA LYS A 269 10.51 -11.32 21.89
C LYS A 269 9.16 -10.99 22.52
N THR A 270 8.22 -11.92 22.42
CA THR A 270 6.96 -11.87 23.16
C THR A 270 7.21 -11.86 24.67
N GLY A 271 6.44 -11.04 25.39
CA GLY A 271 6.56 -10.84 26.83
C GLY A 271 7.62 -9.83 27.24
N GLU A 272 8.34 -9.20 26.29
CA GLU A 272 9.22 -8.08 26.61
C GLU A 272 8.40 -6.92 27.20
N GLU A 273 8.83 -6.43 28.37
CA GLU A 273 8.19 -5.29 29.04
C GLU A 273 9.02 -4.03 28.87
N VAL A 274 8.36 -2.93 28.52
CA VAL A 274 8.94 -1.60 28.46
C VAL A 274 8.07 -0.63 29.22
N THR A 275 8.70 0.20 30.05
CA THR A 275 8.03 1.37 30.63
C THR A 275 8.51 2.62 29.91
N LEU A 276 7.62 3.30 29.20
CA LEU A 276 7.89 4.60 28.58
C LEU A 276 7.09 5.65 29.34
N ASP A 277 7.74 6.69 29.81
CA ASP A 277 7.08 7.84 30.43
C ASP A 277 6.01 7.47 31.50
N GLY A 278 6.33 6.49 32.35
CA GLY A 278 5.45 5.98 33.41
C GLY A 278 4.39 4.96 32.97
N VAL A 279 4.28 4.66 31.68
CA VAL A 279 3.32 3.70 31.12
C VAL A 279 3.98 2.36 30.87
N ARG A 280 3.51 1.32 31.57
CA ARG A 280 3.97 -0.05 31.41
C ARG A 280 3.31 -0.73 30.20
N MET A 281 4.12 -1.35 29.36
CA MET A 281 3.71 -2.02 28.11
C MET A 281 4.36 -3.39 28.02
N VAL A 282 3.57 -4.40 27.65
CA VAL A 282 4.05 -5.76 27.38
C VAL A 282 3.78 -6.07 25.91
N PHE A 283 4.82 -6.45 25.17
CA PHE A 283 4.72 -6.66 23.72
C PHE A 283 4.55 -8.14 23.38
N GLN A 284 3.79 -8.41 22.31
CA GLN A 284 3.72 -9.73 21.67
C GLN A 284 4.25 -9.59 20.25
N MET A 285 5.30 -10.33 19.90
CA MET A 285 5.83 -10.36 18.55
C MET A 285 4.92 -11.23 17.68
N THR A 286 4.50 -10.70 16.53
CA THR A 286 3.64 -11.41 15.57
C THR A 286 4.21 -11.34 14.14
N PRO A 287 5.48 -11.71 13.88
CA PRO A 287 6.04 -11.60 12.54
C PRO A 287 5.35 -12.53 11.51
N GLY A 288 5.05 -11.99 10.33
CA GLY A 288 4.49 -12.71 9.20
C GLY A 288 2.95 -12.77 9.17
N THR A 289 2.28 -11.96 9.99
CA THR A 289 0.83 -11.76 10.02
C THR A 289 0.40 -10.72 8.98
N GLU A 290 -0.05 -9.54 9.40
CA GLU A 290 -0.32 -8.43 8.50
C GLU A 290 1.00 -7.95 7.91
N ALA A 291 2.05 -7.80 8.71
CA ALA A 291 3.38 -7.43 8.22
C ALA A 291 4.45 -8.49 8.56
N PRO A 292 5.57 -8.51 7.82
CA PRO A 292 6.70 -9.37 8.17
C PRO A 292 7.31 -9.03 9.55
N ALA A 293 7.30 -7.75 9.95
CA ALA A 293 7.64 -7.29 11.30
C ALA A 293 6.45 -6.55 11.91
N GLU A 294 5.81 -7.15 12.92
CA GLU A 294 4.62 -6.64 13.60
C GLU A 294 4.60 -7.06 15.07
N MET A 295 3.99 -6.24 15.93
CA MET A 295 3.81 -6.54 17.35
C MET A 295 2.52 -5.95 17.95
N ASN A 296 1.82 -6.73 18.78
CA ASN A 296 0.74 -6.24 19.64
C ASN A 296 1.29 -5.63 20.93
N THR A 297 0.48 -4.84 21.64
CA THR A 297 0.88 -4.22 22.92
C THR A 297 -0.24 -4.32 23.96
N TRP A 298 0.07 -4.92 25.09
CA TRP A 298 -0.79 -5.00 26.27
C TRP A 298 -0.44 -3.91 27.28
N PHE A 299 -1.46 -3.20 27.77
CA PHE A 299 -1.37 -2.21 28.83
C PHE A 299 -2.01 -2.78 30.09
N PRO A 300 -1.23 -3.41 30.98
CA PRO A 300 -1.78 -4.14 32.13
C PRO A 300 -2.58 -3.25 33.09
N ASP A 301 -2.14 -2.01 33.30
CA ASP A 301 -2.73 -1.13 34.31
C ASP A 301 -4.10 -0.59 33.88
N SER A 302 -4.34 -0.44 32.57
CA SER A 302 -5.63 -0.04 31.99
C SER A 302 -6.45 -1.23 31.47
N LYS A 303 -5.89 -2.44 31.54
CA LYS A 303 -6.42 -3.67 30.93
C LYS A 303 -6.82 -3.47 29.46
N ALA A 304 -6.01 -2.70 28.73
CA ALA A 304 -6.24 -2.34 27.34
C ALA A 304 -5.28 -3.09 26.42
N LEU A 305 -5.79 -3.56 25.27
CA LEU A 305 -5.01 -4.34 24.32
C LEU A 305 -4.99 -3.66 22.95
N TRP A 306 -3.81 -3.19 22.56
CA TRP A 306 -3.53 -2.65 21.22
C TRP A 306 -3.13 -3.77 20.29
N MET A 307 -3.95 -4.03 19.28
CA MET A 307 -3.84 -5.18 18.40
C MET A 307 -3.15 -4.89 17.07
N ALA A 308 -2.29 -3.86 17.02
CA ALA A 308 -1.61 -3.41 15.80
C ALA A 308 -2.59 -3.41 14.62
N GLU A 309 -2.32 -4.20 13.58
CA GLU A 309 -3.24 -4.46 12.49
C GLU A 309 -3.64 -5.95 12.36
N ASN A 310 -3.13 -6.81 13.24
CA ASN A 310 -3.54 -8.21 13.42
C ASN A 310 -5.05 -8.41 13.54
N THR A 311 -5.79 -7.43 14.09
CA THR A 311 -7.26 -7.46 14.08
C THR A 311 -7.85 -6.07 13.86
N THR A 312 -8.70 -5.93 12.86
CA THR A 312 -9.47 -4.71 12.58
C THR A 312 -10.95 -5.08 12.34
N ASN A 313 -11.81 -4.11 12.01
CA ASN A 313 -13.21 -4.37 11.70
C ASN A 313 -13.44 -4.72 10.21
N THR A 314 -12.56 -5.57 9.66
CA THR A 314 -12.65 -6.17 8.31
C THR A 314 -11.80 -7.44 8.25
N MET A 315 -12.13 -8.35 7.33
CA MET A 315 -11.15 -9.34 6.84
C MET A 315 -9.99 -8.60 6.17
N HIS A 316 -8.76 -8.89 6.61
CA HIS A 316 -7.56 -8.28 6.04
C HIS A 316 -7.01 -9.08 4.85
N ASN A 317 -6.04 -8.51 4.14
CA ASN A 317 -5.31 -9.14 3.06
C ASN A 317 -4.33 -10.20 3.59
N ILE A 318 -4.46 -11.43 3.08
CA ILE A 318 -3.37 -12.42 3.06
C ILE A 318 -2.40 -12.08 1.92
N LEU A 319 -2.91 -11.51 0.84
CA LEU A 319 -2.12 -10.92 -0.23
C LEU A 319 -2.79 -9.63 -0.69
N THR A 320 -2.04 -8.53 -0.64
CA THR A 320 -2.52 -7.24 -1.13
C THR A 320 -2.49 -7.17 -2.65
N LEU A 321 -3.50 -6.52 -3.26
CA LEU A 321 -3.62 -6.42 -4.71
C LEU A 321 -2.54 -5.54 -5.36
N ARG A 322 -1.95 -4.59 -4.60
CA ARG A 322 -0.80 -3.81 -5.08
C ARG A 322 0.43 -4.68 -5.36
N GLY A 323 0.49 -5.87 -4.78
CA GLY A 323 1.59 -6.82 -4.88
C GLY A 323 2.45 -6.81 -3.61
N ALA A 324 2.71 -8.00 -3.08
CA ALA A 324 3.59 -8.27 -1.94
C ALA A 324 3.92 -9.78 -1.92
N GLN A 325 4.72 -10.22 -0.96
CA GLN A 325 4.79 -11.63 -0.61
C GLN A 325 3.47 -12.08 0.04
N VAL A 326 3.13 -13.36 -0.12
CA VAL A 326 1.94 -13.93 0.51
C VAL A 326 2.16 -14.09 2.01
N ARG A 327 1.28 -13.51 2.81
CA ARG A 327 1.27 -13.60 4.29
C ARG A 327 0.83 -14.98 4.76
N ASP A 328 1.09 -15.29 6.03
CA ASP A 328 0.80 -16.61 6.60
C ASP A 328 -0.45 -16.59 7.49
N ALA A 329 -1.60 -16.96 6.92
CA ALA A 329 -2.86 -17.00 7.68
C ALA A 329 -2.89 -18.03 8.80
N LEU A 330 -2.09 -19.10 8.72
CA LEU A 330 -1.98 -20.07 9.81
C LEU A 330 -1.24 -19.45 10.99
N LYS A 331 -0.09 -18.80 10.74
CA LYS A 331 0.62 -18.05 11.78
C LYS A 331 -0.25 -16.94 12.37
N TRP A 332 -0.98 -16.21 11.51
CA TRP A 332 -1.91 -15.16 11.95
C TRP A 332 -2.95 -15.69 12.92
N SER A 333 -3.62 -16.79 12.57
CA SER A 333 -4.54 -17.46 13.50
C SER A 333 -3.83 -17.88 14.81
N SER A 334 -2.62 -18.41 14.75
CA SER A 334 -1.91 -18.86 15.96
C SER A 334 -1.58 -17.71 16.91
N TYR A 335 -1.14 -16.54 16.41
CA TYR A 335 -0.87 -15.37 17.25
C TYR A 335 -2.15 -14.77 17.88
N LEU A 336 -3.29 -14.85 17.17
CA LEU A 336 -4.58 -14.49 17.76
C LEU A 336 -4.99 -15.47 18.85
N ASN A 337 -4.69 -16.76 18.70
CA ASN A 337 -4.91 -17.73 19.76
C ASN A 337 -4.02 -17.46 20.98
N GLU A 338 -2.73 -17.19 20.78
CA GLU A 338 -1.80 -16.81 21.85
C GLU A 338 -2.28 -15.55 22.59
N THR A 339 -2.83 -14.56 21.87
CA THR A 339 -3.43 -13.36 22.47
C THR A 339 -4.57 -13.72 23.42
N ILE A 340 -5.47 -14.62 22.99
CA ILE A 340 -6.61 -15.08 23.80
C ILE A 340 -6.11 -15.80 25.05
N GLU A 341 -5.15 -16.71 24.91
CA GLU A 341 -4.59 -17.48 26.03
C GLU A 341 -3.86 -16.59 27.04
N THR A 342 -3.19 -15.55 26.56
CA THR A 342 -2.35 -14.69 27.41
C THR A 342 -3.16 -13.61 28.13
N TRP A 343 -4.08 -12.94 27.42
CA TRP A 343 -4.78 -11.74 27.93
C TRP A 343 -6.30 -11.78 27.80
N GLY A 344 -6.87 -12.83 27.20
CA GLY A 344 -8.31 -12.97 26.94
C GLY A 344 -9.17 -12.81 28.19
N ASP A 345 -8.75 -13.35 29.33
CA ASP A 345 -9.51 -13.25 30.59
C ASP A 345 -9.43 -11.87 31.27
N GLN A 346 -8.51 -11.01 30.82
CA GLN A 346 -8.19 -9.74 31.48
C GLN A 346 -8.64 -8.52 30.68
N ALA A 347 -8.57 -8.59 29.35
CA ALA A 347 -8.84 -7.46 28.46
C ALA A 347 -10.23 -6.86 28.68
N GLN A 348 -10.28 -5.55 28.92
CA GLN A 348 -11.53 -4.79 29.08
C GLN A 348 -11.83 -3.89 27.88
N VAL A 349 -10.78 -3.53 27.12
CA VAL A 349 -10.88 -2.80 25.85
C VAL A 349 -9.85 -3.33 24.86
N LYS A 350 -10.29 -3.54 23.62
CA LYS A 350 -9.46 -3.87 22.46
C LYS A 350 -9.51 -2.70 21.50
N PHE A 351 -8.36 -2.24 21.02
CA PHE A 351 -8.21 -1.14 20.07
C PHE A 351 -7.02 -1.40 19.15
N GLN A 352 -6.89 -0.66 18.05
CA GLN A 352 -6.00 -1.03 16.96
C GLN A 352 -5.70 0.16 16.01
N SER A 353 -4.82 -0.06 15.04
CA SER A 353 -4.30 0.96 14.12
C SER A 353 -5.31 1.47 13.08
N HIS A 354 -6.42 0.77 12.84
CA HIS A 354 -7.53 1.21 11.95
C HIS A 354 -8.91 1.02 12.59
N HIS A 355 -9.96 1.62 12.04
CA HIS A 355 -11.33 1.46 12.56
C HIS A 355 -11.52 1.88 14.04
N TRP A 356 -12.51 1.32 14.75
CA TRP A 356 -12.90 1.69 16.12
C TRP A 356 -12.68 0.56 17.14
N PRO A 357 -12.57 0.89 18.45
CA PRO A 357 -12.36 -0.10 19.52
C PRO A 357 -13.58 -1.00 19.79
N ARG A 358 -13.37 -2.00 20.65
CA ARG A 358 -14.39 -2.87 21.24
C ARG A 358 -14.21 -2.96 22.76
N TRP A 359 -15.32 -2.99 23.50
CA TRP A 359 -15.31 -2.99 24.97
C TRP A 359 -16.05 -4.18 25.56
N GLY A 360 -15.68 -4.52 26.79
CA GLY A 360 -16.29 -5.60 27.56
C GLY A 360 -15.65 -6.94 27.23
N ASN A 361 -15.15 -7.61 28.27
CA ASN A 361 -14.33 -8.81 28.13
C ASN A 361 -14.98 -9.91 27.26
N ALA A 362 -16.25 -10.26 27.53
CA ALA A 362 -16.97 -11.28 26.77
C ALA A 362 -17.09 -10.95 25.26
N SER A 363 -17.38 -9.68 24.93
CA SER A 363 -17.47 -9.20 23.54
C SER A 363 -16.11 -9.26 22.84
N ILE A 364 -15.04 -8.91 23.56
CA ILE A 364 -13.65 -8.96 23.05
C ILE A 364 -13.21 -10.40 22.79
N VAL A 365 -13.48 -11.32 23.71
CA VAL A 365 -13.11 -12.74 23.56
C VAL A 365 -13.88 -13.39 22.42
N ASP A 366 -15.17 -13.11 22.26
CA ASP A 366 -15.97 -13.58 21.11
C ASP A 366 -15.41 -13.04 19.79
N TYR A 367 -15.09 -11.74 19.73
CA TYR A 367 -14.45 -11.11 18.57
C TYR A 367 -13.12 -11.79 18.22
N PHE A 368 -12.23 -12.02 19.19
CA PHE A 368 -10.95 -12.66 18.92
C PHE A 368 -11.09 -14.09 18.44
N LYS A 369 -12.01 -14.88 19.02
CA LYS A 369 -12.29 -16.24 18.54
C LYS A 369 -12.75 -16.21 17.08
N LYS A 370 -13.67 -15.31 16.72
CA LYS A 370 -14.15 -15.18 15.32
C LYS A 370 -13.07 -14.72 14.36
N GLN A 371 -12.17 -13.81 14.76
CA GLN A 371 -11.04 -13.38 13.92
C GLN A 371 -10.00 -14.49 13.77
N ARG A 372 -9.62 -15.17 14.85
CA ARG A 372 -8.76 -16.36 14.83
C ARG A 372 -9.32 -17.41 13.87
N ASP A 373 -10.59 -17.74 14.05
CA ASP A 373 -11.26 -18.80 13.30
C ASP A 373 -11.46 -18.40 11.82
N LEU A 374 -11.62 -17.10 11.53
CA LEU A 374 -11.64 -16.59 10.16
C LEU A 374 -10.35 -16.93 9.40
N TYR A 375 -9.19 -16.54 9.92
CA TYR A 375 -7.91 -16.81 9.26
C TYR A 375 -7.61 -18.31 9.22
N LYS A 376 -7.93 -19.05 10.29
CA LYS A 376 -7.77 -20.51 10.33
C LYS A 376 -8.64 -21.20 9.29
N TYR A 377 -9.89 -20.75 9.11
CA TYR A 377 -10.82 -21.31 8.14
C TYR A 377 -10.36 -21.03 6.71
N ILE A 378 -9.97 -19.79 6.41
CA ILE A 378 -9.43 -19.42 5.08
C ILE A 378 -8.23 -20.31 4.75
N HIS A 379 -7.32 -20.49 5.71
CA HIS A 379 -6.19 -21.39 5.54
C HIS A 379 -6.62 -22.85 5.35
N ASP A 380 -7.25 -23.46 6.35
CA ASP A 380 -7.50 -24.90 6.39
C ASP A 380 -8.45 -25.36 5.29
N GLN A 381 -9.48 -24.60 4.96
CA GLN A 381 -10.42 -24.99 3.91
C GLN A 381 -9.82 -24.80 2.52
N SER A 382 -8.96 -23.81 2.32
CA SER A 382 -8.18 -23.71 1.08
C SER A 382 -7.23 -24.90 0.95
N VAL A 383 -6.51 -25.25 2.03
CA VAL A 383 -5.60 -26.41 2.06
C VAL A 383 -6.35 -27.74 1.88
N ARG A 384 -7.53 -27.88 2.48
CA ARG A 384 -8.38 -29.07 2.28
C ARG A 384 -8.85 -29.18 0.84
N LEU A 385 -9.29 -28.08 0.23
CA LEU A 385 -9.76 -28.08 -1.16
C LEU A 385 -8.61 -28.32 -2.16
N MET A 386 -7.42 -27.73 -1.97
CA MET A 386 -6.27 -28.06 -2.83
C MET A 386 -5.87 -29.54 -2.72
N ASN A 387 -5.94 -30.15 -1.53
CA ASN A 387 -5.70 -31.58 -1.35
C ASN A 387 -6.78 -32.46 -2.00
N MET A 388 -7.94 -31.90 -2.34
CA MET A 388 -8.98 -32.55 -3.15
C MET A 388 -8.78 -32.33 -4.66
N GLY A 389 -7.70 -31.66 -5.07
CA GLY A 389 -7.35 -31.40 -6.46
C GLY A 389 -7.88 -30.09 -7.02
N TYR A 390 -8.50 -29.22 -6.21
CA TYR A 390 -8.99 -27.93 -6.70
C TYR A 390 -7.86 -26.91 -6.87
N THR A 391 -7.89 -26.14 -7.96
CA THR A 391 -6.94 -25.04 -8.21
C THR A 391 -7.32 -23.78 -7.43
N GLY A 392 -6.44 -22.77 -7.39
CA GLY A 392 -6.72 -21.50 -6.71
C GLY A 392 -8.02 -20.83 -7.18
N GLU A 393 -8.27 -20.81 -8.49
CA GLU A 393 -9.49 -20.29 -9.10
C GLU A 393 -10.73 -21.04 -8.61
N GLU A 394 -10.70 -22.37 -8.64
CA GLU A 394 -11.82 -23.22 -8.22
C GLU A 394 -12.09 -23.10 -6.72
N ILE A 395 -11.04 -23.08 -5.90
CA ILE A 395 -11.14 -22.85 -4.45
C ILE A 395 -11.85 -21.52 -4.19
N SER A 396 -11.46 -20.45 -4.89
CA SER A 396 -12.04 -19.11 -4.70
C SER A 396 -13.52 -19.01 -5.09
N GLU A 397 -14.03 -19.93 -5.91
CA GLU A 397 -15.46 -20.02 -6.23
C GLU A 397 -16.21 -20.90 -5.24
N LYS A 398 -15.54 -21.91 -4.68
CA LYS A 398 -16.17 -22.96 -3.87
C LYS A 398 -16.15 -22.69 -2.36
N ILE A 399 -15.16 -21.95 -1.87
CA ILE A 399 -15.03 -21.63 -0.45
C ILE A 399 -16.13 -20.64 -0.02
N ALA A 400 -16.79 -20.96 1.08
CA ALA A 400 -17.79 -20.09 1.71
C ALA A 400 -17.57 -20.12 3.23
N LEU A 401 -17.75 -18.98 3.89
CA LEU A 401 -17.70 -18.93 5.36
C LEU A 401 -18.97 -19.56 5.96
N PRO A 402 -18.86 -20.24 7.11
CA PRO A 402 -20.03 -20.64 7.87
C PRO A 402 -20.75 -19.40 8.44
N PRO A 403 -22.07 -19.47 8.74
CA PRO A 403 -22.87 -18.31 9.17
C PRO A 403 -22.26 -17.55 10.35
N GLU A 404 -21.69 -18.25 11.33
CA GLU A 404 -21.08 -17.67 12.54
C GLU A 404 -19.91 -16.74 12.24
N LEU A 405 -19.22 -16.94 11.11
CA LEU A 405 -18.14 -16.09 10.62
C LEU A 405 -18.61 -15.13 9.54
N ASN A 406 -19.58 -15.52 8.71
CA ASN A 406 -20.10 -14.72 7.60
C ASN A 406 -20.95 -13.53 8.08
N ASP A 407 -21.79 -13.75 9.10
CA ASP A 407 -22.78 -12.78 9.58
C ASP A 407 -22.19 -11.85 10.67
N PHE A 408 -20.86 -11.80 10.77
CA PHE A 408 -20.14 -10.94 11.70
C PHE A 408 -19.47 -9.79 10.95
N TRP A 409 -19.90 -8.55 11.21
CA TRP A 409 -19.44 -7.36 10.48
C TRP A 409 -17.91 -7.22 10.40
N PRO A 410 -17.13 -7.44 11.48
CA PRO A 410 -15.67 -7.42 11.41
C PRO A 410 -15.01 -8.47 10.51
N ASN A 411 -15.74 -9.50 10.06
CA ASN A 411 -15.21 -10.53 9.17
C ASN A 411 -15.57 -10.27 7.69
N ARG A 412 -16.35 -9.22 7.39
CA ARG A 412 -16.69 -8.87 6.00
C ARG A 412 -15.44 -8.44 5.23
N GLY A 413 -15.47 -8.67 3.92
CA GLY A 413 -14.34 -8.43 3.05
C GLY A 413 -14.23 -6.99 2.54
N TYR A 414 -14.07 -6.01 3.44
CA TYR A 414 -13.95 -4.60 3.03
C TYR A 414 -12.56 -4.25 2.49
N TYR A 415 -11.52 -4.97 2.93
CA TYR A 415 -10.14 -4.79 2.49
C TYR A 415 -9.64 -6.04 1.78
N GLY A 416 -9.38 -7.11 2.55
CA GLY A 416 -9.23 -8.46 2.02
C GLY A 416 -10.55 -9.03 1.55
N THR A 417 -10.52 -10.08 0.73
CA THR A 417 -11.72 -10.84 0.36
C THR A 417 -11.45 -12.31 0.54
N LEU A 418 -12.48 -13.08 0.88
CA LEU A 418 -12.39 -14.53 0.97
C LEU A 418 -11.82 -15.13 -0.32
N ARG A 419 -12.24 -14.58 -1.47
CA ARG A 419 -11.88 -15.07 -2.80
C ARG A 419 -10.40 -14.90 -3.11
N HIS A 420 -9.82 -13.70 -2.97
CA HIS A 420 -8.39 -13.53 -3.26
C HIS A 420 -7.51 -14.05 -2.14
N ASN A 421 -7.99 -14.06 -0.89
CA ASN A 421 -7.25 -14.63 0.23
C ASN A 421 -7.11 -16.16 0.10
N SER A 422 -8.14 -16.88 -0.36
CA SER A 422 -8.03 -18.33 -0.60
C SER A 422 -7.08 -18.66 -1.76
N ARG A 423 -7.07 -17.83 -2.82
CA ARG A 423 -6.07 -17.92 -3.91
C ARG A 423 -4.66 -17.66 -3.40
N ALA A 424 -4.50 -16.69 -2.51
CA ALA A 424 -3.21 -16.41 -1.90
C ALA A 424 -2.71 -17.61 -1.09
N VAL A 425 -3.57 -18.26 -0.29
CA VAL A 425 -3.20 -19.50 0.39
C VAL A 425 -2.76 -20.57 -0.61
N TYR A 426 -3.48 -20.77 -1.73
CA TYR A 426 -3.03 -21.67 -2.80
C TYR A 426 -1.65 -21.28 -3.34
N GLN A 427 -1.45 -20.00 -3.69
CA GLN A 427 -0.18 -19.48 -4.19
C GLN A 427 0.99 -19.72 -3.23
N ARG A 428 0.75 -19.61 -1.91
CA ARG A 428 1.77 -19.88 -0.87
C ARG A 428 2.24 -21.33 -0.88
N TYR A 429 1.35 -22.28 -1.14
CA TYR A 429 1.65 -23.71 -1.07
C TYR A 429 2.07 -24.32 -2.42
N MET A 430 1.46 -23.87 -3.52
CA MET A 430 1.59 -24.48 -4.85
C MET A 430 2.32 -23.58 -5.86
N GLY A 431 2.57 -22.31 -5.52
CA GLY A 431 3.12 -21.35 -6.46
C GLY A 431 2.10 -20.92 -7.53
N TRP A 432 2.59 -20.61 -8.73
CA TRP A 432 1.77 -20.08 -9.83
C TRP A 432 1.12 -21.16 -10.71
N TYR A 433 1.69 -22.38 -10.73
CA TYR A 433 1.28 -23.44 -11.66
C TYR A 433 0.03 -24.17 -11.15
N SER A 434 -0.97 -24.34 -12.02
CA SER A 434 -2.24 -24.98 -11.67
C SER A 434 -2.17 -26.50 -11.56
N GLY A 435 -1.11 -27.13 -12.09
CA GLY A 435 -1.03 -28.58 -12.27
C GLY A 435 -1.49 -29.06 -13.65
N ASN A 436 -2.19 -28.23 -14.43
CA ASN A 436 -2.61 -28.54 -15.80
C ASN A 436 -1.50 -28.19 -16.80
N PRO A 437 -1.01 -29.14 -17.63
CA PRO A 437 0.05 -28.88 -18.60
C PRO A 437 -0.25 -27.77 -19.62
N SER A 438 -1.54 -27.48 -19.91
CA SER A 438 -1.92 -26.36 -20.79
C SER A 438 -1.61 -24.99 -20.20
N ASP A 439 -1.40 -24.89 -18.90
CA ASP A 439 -1.08 -23.65 -18.19
C ASP A 439 0.44 -23.49 -17.95
N LEU A 440 1.25 -24.48 -18.32
CA LEU A 440 2.70 -24.51 -18.00
C LEU A 440 3.53 -23.55 -18.83
N ASP A 441 3.26 -23.47 -20.13
CA ASP A 441 3.97 -22.62 -21.10
C ASP A 441 2.95 -21.91 -22.01
N ASN A 442 2.03 -21.18 -21.35
CA ASN A 442 0.93 -20.52 -22.03
C ASN A 442 1.40 -19.24 -22.73
N LEU A 443 0.81 -18.95 -23.89
CA LEU A 443 1.10 -17.73 -24.63
C LEU A 443 0.76 -16.46 -23.80
N PRO A 444 1.60 -15.41 -23.84
CA PRO A 444 1.28 -14.16 -23.17
C PRO A 444 0.07 -13.46 -23.81
N PRO A 445 -0.61 -12.54 -23.08
CA PRO A 445 -1.85 -11.92 -23.51
C PRO A 445 -1.85 -11.32 -24.92
N GLU A 446 -0.78 -10.62 -25.32
CA GLU A 446 -0.63 -10.02 -26.66
C GLU A 446 -0.54 -11.05 -27.79
N MET A 447 0.04 -12.21 -27.51
CA MET A 447 0.17 -13.29 -28.50
C MET A 447 -1.10 -14.13 -28.61
N VAL A 448 -1.80 -14.34 -27.49
CA VAL A 448 -3.01 -15.19 -27.44
C VAL A 448 -4.27 -14.43 -27.85
N GLY A 449 -4.34 -13.12 -27.62
CA GLY A 449 -5.48 -12.26 -27.95
C GLY A 449 -5.97 -12.44 -29.40
N PRO A 450 -5.10 -12.26 -30.42
CA PRO A 450 -5.50 -12.42 -31.83
C PRO A 450 -6.08 -13.81 -32.16
N LYS A 451 -5.55 -14.87 -31.53
CA LYS A 451 -6.04 -16.24 -31.73
C LYS A 451 -7.44 -16.45 -31.17
N TYR A 452 -7.72 -15.91 -29.98
CA TYR A 452 -9.07 -15.92 -29.41
C TYR A 452 -10.06 -15.14 -30.28
N VAL A 453 -9.67 -13.97 -30.77
CA VAL A 453 -10.51 -13.15 -31.67
C VAL A 453 -10.83 -13.92 -32.95
N GLU A 454 -9.84 -14.56 -33.57
CA GLU A 454 -10.03 -15.43 -34.75
C GLU A 454 -11.04 -16.55 -34.46
N PHE A 455 -10.81 -17.33 -33.38
CA PHE A 455 -11.67 -18.46 -32.99
C PHE A 455 -13.12 -18.03 -32.66
N MET A 456 -13.32 -16.80 -32.18
CA MET A 456 -14.64 -16.28 -31.86
C MET A 456 -15.40 -15.71 -33.08
N GLY A 457 -14.77 -15.66 -34.26
CA GLY A 457 -15.36 -15.20 -35.52
C GLY A 457 -15.00 -13.76 -35.91
N GLY A 458 -13.88 -13.23 -35.39
CA GLY A 458 -13.43 -11.85 -35.60
C GLY A 458 -13.98 -10.85 -34.58
N GLU A 459 -13.42 -9.63 -34.57
CA GLU A 459 -13.71 -8.61 -33.56
C GLU A 459 -15.21 -8.30 -33.42
N GLN A 460 -15.90 -8.13 -34.54
CA GLN A 460 -17.33 -7.78 -34.56
C GLN A 460 -18.23 -8.90 -34.03
N ALA A 461 -17.90 -10.16 -34.35
CA ALA A 461 -18.64 -11.31 -33.84
C ALA A 461 -18.43 -11.47 -32.32
N LEU A 462 -17.19 -11.27 -31.84
CA LEU A 462 -16.86 -11.27 -30.42
C LEU A 462 -17.63 -10.17 -29.68
N LEU A 463 -17.58 -8.92 -30.17
CA LEU A 463 -18.29 -7.78 -29.59
C LEU A 463 -19.79 -8.04 -29.47
N LYS A 464 -20.43 -8.55 -30.53
CA LYS A 464 -21.85 -8.89 -30.51
C LYS A 464 -22.19 -9.93 -29.43
N LYS A 465 -21.37 -10.97 -29.28
CA LYS A 465 -21.55 -12.02 -28.26
C LYS A 465 -21.29 -11.48 -26.85
N ALA A 466 -20.24 -10.68 -26.67
CA ALA A 466 -19.91 -10.04 -25.42
C ALA A 466 -21.02 -9.09 -24.97
N LYS A 467 -21.56 -8.27 -25.88
CA LYS A 467 -22.70 -7.40 -25.59
C LYS A 467 -23.94 -8.19 -25.18
N ALA A 468 -24.26 -9.28 -25.89
CA ALA A 468 -25.37 -10.14 -25.49
C ALA A 468 -25.19 -10.78 -24.10
N SER A 469 -23.95 -11.03 -23.68
CA SER A 469 -23.62 -11.53 -22.34
C SER A 469 -23.69 -10.41 -21.28
N PHE A 470 -23.26 -9.20 -21.64
CA PHE A 470 -23.38 -8.00 -20.81
C PHE A 470 -24.85 -7.66 -20.51
N ASP A 471 -25.70 -7.72 -21.53
CA ASP A 471 -27.14 -7.46 -21.42
C ASP A 471 -27.86 -8.52 -20.54
N LYS A 472 -27.19 -9.63 -20.19
CA LYS A 472 -27.65 -10.65 -19.22
C LYS A 472 -27.01 -10.55 -17.84
N GLY A 473 -26.16 -9.55 -17.60
CA GLY A 473 -25.47 -9.36 -16.32
C GLY A 473 -24.24 -10.24 -16.11
N GLU A 474 -23.70 -10.89 -17.14
CA GLU A 474 -22.56 -11.82 -17.04
C GLU A 474 -21.20 -11.09 -16.98
N TYR A 475 -21.09 -10.05 -16.13
CA TYR A 475 -19.98 -9.07 -16.18
C TYR A 475 -18.58 -9.66 -16.01
N ARG A 476 -18.42 -10.69 -15.17
CA ARG A 476 -17.13 -11.39 -14.99
C ARG A 476 -16.66 -12.02 -16.30
N TRP A 477 -17.57 -12.69 -17.01
CA TRP A 477 -17.29 -13.32 -18.30
C TRP A 477 -17.03 -12.29 -19.39
N VAL A 478 -17.84 -11.22 -19.45
CA VAL A 478 -17.65 -10.11 -20.39
C VAL A 478 -16.25 -9.49 -20.23
N ALA A 479 -15.82 -9.27 -18.99
CA ALA A 479 -14.50 -8.71 -18.71
C ALA A 479 -13.36 -9.66 -19.15
N GLU A 480 -13.51 -10.96 -18.89
CA GLU A 480 -12.55 -11.99 -19.30
C GLU A 480 -12.41 -12.06 -20.83
N VAL A 481 -13.53 -12.16 -21.55
CA VAL A 481 -13.50 -12.33 -23.01
C VAL A 481 -13.04 -11.06 -23.75
N LEU A 482 -13.44 -9.87 -23.28
CA LEU A 482 -13.06 -8.61 -23.94
C LEU A 482 -11.60 -8.23 -23.69
N LYS A 483 -10.97 -8.73 -22.61
CA LYS A 483 -9.51 -8.63 -22.45
C LYS A 483 -8.79 -9.14 -23.69
N HIS A 484 -9.19 -10.29 -24.24
CA HIS A 484 -8.55 -10.83 -25.44
C HIS A 484 -8.70 -9.92 -26.66
N LEU A 485 -9.85 -9.29 -26.84
CA LEU A 485 -10.06 -8.30 -27.91
C LEU A 485 -9.17 -7.07 -27.73
N VAL A 486 -9.13 -6.49 -26.53
CA VAL A 486 -8.33 -5.29 -26.25
C VAL A 486 -6.83 -5.57 -26.39
N PHE A 487 -6.36 -6.75 -25.98
CA PHE A 487 -4.96 -7.14 -26.15
C PHE A 487 -4.61 -7.54 -27.60
N ALA A 488 -5.58 -7.96 -28.41
CA ALA A 488 -5.38 -8.18 -29.84
C ALA A 488 -5.34 -6.86 -30.63
N ASN A 489 -6.18 -5.90 -30.25
CA ASN A 489 -6.31 -4.60 -30.91
C ASN A 489 -6.59 -3.49 -29.88
N PRO A 490 -5.55 -2.83 -29.33
CA PRO A 490 -5.71 -1.77 -28.35
C PRO A 490 -6.39 -0.50 -28.89
N ASN A 491 -6.53 -0.40 -30.22
CA ASN A 491 -7.24 0.69 -30.89
C ASN A 491 -8.74 0.42 -31.07
N ASN A 492 -9.23 -0.79 -30.73
CA ASN A 492 -10.66 -1.10 -30.80
C ASN A 492 -11.40 -0.37 -29.65
N GLN A 493 -11.94 0.80 -29.97
CA GLN A 493 -12.61 1.67 -28.99
C GLN A 493 -13.89 1.04 -28.44
N GLU A 494 -14.68 0.34 -29.26
CA GLU A 494 -15.92 -0.31 -28.82
C GLU A 494 -15.64 -1.41 -27.79
N GLY A 495 -14.60 -2.22 -28.01
CA GLY A 495 -14.15 -3.25 -27.08
C GLY A 495 -13.64 -2.69 -25.77
N LYS A 496 -12.84 -1.61 -25.81
CA LYS A 496 -12.40 -0.91 -24.59
C LYS A 496 -13.56 -0.35 -23.79
N LEU A 497 -14.53 0.28 -24.46
CA LEU A 497 -15.69 0.87 -23.79
C LEU A 497 -16.61 -0.19 -23.18
N LEU A 498 -16.89 -1.30 -23.89
CA LEU A 498 -17.69 -2.38 -23.34
C LEU A 498 -16.98 -3.11 -22.18
N LEU A 499 -15.65 -3.26 -22.26
CA LEU A 499 -14.86 -3.79 -21.15
C LEU A 499 -14.91 -2.83 -19.95
N ALA A 500 -14.78 -1.53 -20.17
CA ALA A 500 -14.89 -0.53 -19.12
C ALA A 500 -16.26 -0.56 -18.43
N ASP A 501 -17.35 -0.68 -19.21
CA ASP A 501 -18.70 -0.80 -18.68
C ASP A 501 -18.87 -2.08 -17.84
N ALA A 502 -18.28 -3.21 -18.25
CA ALA A 502 -18.32 -4.45 -17.48
C ALA A 502 -17.53 -4.36 -16.16
N LEU A 503 -16.32 -3.80 -16.19
CA LEU A 503 -15.53 -3.55 -14.98
C LEU A 503 -16.26 -2.57 -14.06
N GLU A 504 -16.90 -1.53 -14.60
CA GLU A 504 -17.68 -0.58 -13.81
C GLU A 504 -18.84 -1.23 -13.05
N GLN A 505 -19.62 -2.11 -13.69
CA GLN A 505 -20.67 -2.85 -13.00
C GLN A 505 -20.11 -3.78 -11.91
N LEU A 506 -18.97 -4.43 -12.14
CA LEU A 506 -18.28 -5.23 -11.11
C LEU A 506 -17.82 -4.35 -9.93
N GLY A 507 -17.32 -3.14 -10.21
CA GLY A 507 -16.95 -2.17 -9.19
C GLY A 507 -18.13 -1.67 -8.36
N TYR A 508 -19.32 -1.56 -8.98
CA TYR A 508 -20.56 -1.21 -8.26
C TYR A 508 -21.07 -2.32 -7.34
N GLN A 509 -20.81 -3.59 -7.68
CA GLN A 509 -21.18 -4.76 -6.87
C GLN A 509 -20.16 -5.12 -5.79
N ALA A 510 -18.92 -4.66 -5.90
CA ALA A 510 -17.83 -5.05 -5.02
C ALA A 510 -18.06 -4.60 -3.55
N GLU A 511 -17.99 -5.56 -2.61
CA GLU A 511 -17.99 -5.30 -1.16
C GLU A 511 -16.63 -4.77 -0.66
N SER A 512 -15.53 -5.11 -1.35
CA SER A 512 -14.18 -4.63 -1.01
C SER A 512 -13.89 -3.27 -1.65
N GLY A 513 -13.44 -2.31 -0.83
CA GLY A 513 -12.96 -1.00 -1.29
C GLY A 513 -11.84 -1.14 -2.34
N PRO A 514 -10.78 -1.93 -2.06
CA PRO A 514 -9.75 -2.26 -3.04
C PRO A 514 -10.27 -2.84 -4.36
N TRP A 515 -11.19 -3.82 -4.33
CA TRP A 515 -11.74 -4.40 -5.57
C TRP A 515 -12.52 -3.37 -6.37
N ARG A 516 -13.37 -2.59 -5.70
CA ARG A 516 -14.09 -1.48 -6.33
C ARG A 516 -13.12 -0.54 -7.04
N SER A 517 -12.08 -0.09 -6.34
CA SER A 517 -11.09 0.82 -6.89
C SER A 517 -10.33 0.22 -8.08
N VAL A 518 -9.92 -1.05 -8.00
CA VAL A 518 -9.24 -1.75 -9.10
C VAL A 518 -10.12 -1.79 -10.35
N TYR A 519 -11.40 -2.16 -10.18
CA TYR A 519 -12.34 -2.22 -11.29
C TYR A 519 -12.59 -0.84 -11.92
N LEU A 520 -12.87 0.18 -11.09
CA LEU A 520 -13.20 1.52 -11.56
C LEU A 520 -11.99 2.25 -12.16
N GLN A 521 -10.78 2.05 -11.61
CA GLN A 521 -9.55 2.60 -12.19
C GLN A 521 -9.25 1.94 -13.54
N GLY A 522 -9.48 0.62 -13.67
CA GLY A 522 -9.38 -0.08 -14.96
C GLY A 522 -10.37 0.47 -16.00
N ALA A 523 -11.62 0.69 -15.61
CA ALA A 523 -12.62 1.32 -16.47
C ALA A 523 -12.23 2.75 -16.87
N TYR A 524 -11.68 3.52 -15.94
CA TYR A 524 -11.18 4.88 -16.20
C TYR A 524 -10.06 4.89 -17.24
N GLU A 525 -9.05 4.04 -17.10
CA GLU A 525 -7.92 4.00 -18.04
C GLU A 525 -8.31 3.46 -19.43
N LEU A 526 -9.24 2.50 -19.50
CA LEU A 526 -9.78 2.03 -20.79
C LEU A 526 -10.53 3.14 -21.56
N ARG A 527 -11.22 4.03 -20.82
CA ARG A 527 -12.00 5.14 -21.38
C ARG A 527 -11.14 6.34 -21.75
N ASN A 528 -10.14 6.66 -20.93
CA ASN A 528 -9.44 7.95 -20.99
C ASN A 528 -7.93 7.83 -21.27
N GLY A 529 -7.39 6.61 -21.34
CA GLY A 529 -5.96 6.34 -21.47
C GLY A 529 -5.21 6.36 -20.13
N VAL A 530 -3.93 5.98 -20.18
CA VAL A 530 -3.06 6.00 -19.00
C VAL A 530 -2.72 7.45 -18.64
N PRO A 531 -2.83 7.84 -17.36
CA PRO A 531 -2.44 9.17 -16.89
C PRO A 531 -0.95 9.48 -17.15
N THR A 532 -0.62 10.76 -17.28
CA THR A 532 0.77 11.23 -17.45
C THR A 532 1.36 11.87 -16.19
N ALA A 533 0.54 12.12 -15.17
CA ALA A 533 0.93 12.75 -13.91
C ALA A 533 0.01 12.30 -12.75
N GLY A 534 0.45 12.55 -11.51
CA GLY A 534 -0.16 12.02 -10.28
C GLY A 534 0.44 10.67 -9.86
N GLY A 535 -0.19 9.98 -8.91
CA GLY A 535 0.22 8.64 -8.47
C GLY A 535 0.52 8.53 -6.98
N THR A 536 1.05 7.38 -6.56
CA THR A 536 1.42 7.06 -5.17
C THR A 536 2.92 6.92 -5.04
N VAL A 537 3.50 7.46 -3.96
CA VAL A 537 4.94 7.36 -3.66
C VAL A 537 5.14 6.29 -2.59
N THR A 538 5.85 5.21 -2.91
CA THR A 538 6.17 4.14 -1.95
C THR A 538 7.55 4.30 -1.32
N ALA A 539 8.51 4.89 -2.03
CA ALA A 539 9.86 5.15 -1.52
C ALA A 539 10.12 6.66 -1.42
N SER A 540 10.34 7.15 -0.20
CA SER A 540 10.65 8.56 0.06
C SER A 540 12.16 8.82 0.15
N PRO A 541 12.60 10.09 0.18
CA PRO A 541 14.00 10.42 0.44
C PRO A 541 14.56 9.79 1.73
N ASP A 542 13.74 9.70 2.78
CA ASP A 542 14.14 9.03 4.02
C ASP A 542 14.23 7.52 3.87
N THR A 543 13.34 6.90 3.07
CA THR A 543 13.42 5.47 2.74
C THR A 543 14.72 5.16 2.00
N ILE A 544 15.11 6.01 1.05
CA ILE A 544 16.36 5.88 0.30
C ILE A 544 17.55 6.01 1.25
N ARG A 545 17.55 7.02 2.12
CA ARG A 545 18.61 7.19 3.15
C ARG A 545 18.65 6.05 4.17
N ALA A 546 17.54 5.37 4.43
CA ALA A 546 17.50 4.24 5.36
C ALA A 546 18.07 2.94 4.76
N MET A 547 18.30 2.85 3.44
CA MET A 547 18.95 1.70 2.83
C MET A 547 20.37 1.52 3.37
N SER A 548 20.72 0.30 3.77
CA SER A 548 22.12 -0.07 3.94
C SER A 548 22.83 -0.12 2.57
N PRO A 549 24.17 -0.01 2.52
CA PRO A 549 24.90 -0.19 1.27
C PRO A 549 24.54 -1.50 0.56
N SER A 550 24.38 -2.60 1.28
CA SER A 550 23.96 -3.89 0.70
C SER A 550 22.58 -3.83 0.04
N MET A 551 21.56 -3.26 0.71
CA MET A 551 20.22 -3.10 0.11
C MET A 551 20.24 -2.24 -1.15
N LEU A 552 21.05 -1.18 -1.12
CA LEU A 552 21.24 -0.34 -2.29
C LEU A 552 21.86 -1.14 -3.45
N PHE A 553 22.90 -1.93 -3.19
CA PHE A 553 23.56 -2.72 -4.23
C PHE A 553 22.66 -3.81 -4.80
N ASP A 554 21.81 -4.43 -3.97
CA ASP A 554 20.76 -5.34 -4.45
C ASP A 554 19.78 -4.62 -5.40
N TYR A 555 19.38 -3.39 -5.05
CA TYR A 555 18.53 -2.58 -5.92
C TYR A 555 19.24 -2.16 -7.23
N LEU A 556 20.53 -1.79 -7.17
CA LEU A 556 21.31 -1.52 -8.38
C LEU A 556 21.45 -2.76 -9.26
N ALA A 557 21.58 -3.95 -8.66
CA ALA A 557 21.64 -5.20 -9.40
C ALA A 557 20.34 -5.46 -10.19
N VAL A 558 19.17 -5.20 -9.60
CA VAL A 558 17.87 -5.27 -10.29
C VAL A 558 17.79 -4.33 -11.50
N ARG A 559 18.53 -3.21 -11.45
CA ARG A 559 18.55 -2.20 -12.52
C ARG A 559 19.55 -2.50 -13.63
N ILE A 560 20.37 -3.54 -13.55
CA ILE A 560 21.33 -3.84 -14.62
C ILE A 560 20.59 -4.24 -15.89
N ASN A 561 20.83 -3.49 -16.96
CA ASN A 561 20.36 -3.83 -18.29
C ASN A 561 21.25 -4.96 -18.86
N PRO A 562 20.70 -6.17 -19.08
CA PRO A 562 21.52 -7.32 -19.44
C PRO A 562 22.11 -7.22 -20.85
N GLU A 563 21.41 -6.60 -21.79
CA GLU A 563 21.88 -6.42 -23.18
C GLU A 563 23.12 -5.53 -23.24
N LYS A 564 23.12 -4.42 -22.48
CA LYS A 564 24.27 -3.52 -22.37
C LYS A 564 25.42 -4.13 -21.56
N ALA A 565 25.12 -5.01 -20.60
CA ALA A 565 26.09 -5.62 -19.72
C ALA A 565 26.71 -6.91 -20.28
N ALA A 566 26.13 -7.49 -21.34
CA ALA A 566 26.61 -8.72 -21.96
C ALA A 566 28.10 -8.64 -22.36
N GLY A 567 28.86 -9.65 -21.96
CA GLY A 567 30.31 -9.74 -22.23
C GLY A 567 31.20 -8.80 -21.42
N LYS A 568 30.63 -7.91 -20.58
CA LYS A 568 31.41 -6.99 -19.74
C LYS A 568 31.84 -7.69 -18.44
N LYS A 569 33.04 -7.31 -17.96
CA LYS A 569 33.55 -7.65 -16.64
C LYS A 569 34.05 -6.38 -15.95
N MET A 570 33.62 -6.13 -14.72
CA MET A 570 34.04 -4.96 -13.94
C MET A 570 34.14 -5.33 -12.46
N VAL A 571 35.20 -4.86 -11.81
CA VAL A 571 35.38 -4.92 -10.36
C VAL A 571 35.48 -3.50 -9.82
N VAL A 572 34.46 -3.08 -9.06
CA VAL A 572 34.35 -1.73 -8.48
C VAL A 572 34.46 -1.85 -6.97
N ASN A 573 35.50 -1.25 -6.38
CA ASN A 573 35.58 -1.09 -4.93
C ASN A 573 34.82 0.17 -4.51
N MET A 574 34.01 0.06 -3.46
CA MET A 574 33.27 1.16 -2.82
C MET A 574 33.79 1.33 -1.39
N ASP A 575 34.25 2.53 -1.04
CA ASP A 575 34.78 2.87 0.29
C ASP A 575 33.96 4.02 0.90
N PHE A 576 33.15 3.71 1.91
CA PHE A 576 32.25 4.65 2.57
C PHE A 576 32.92 5.28 3.80
N THR A 577 33.27 6.57 3.70
CA THR A 577 34.13 7.25 4.68
C THR A 577 33.44 7.59 5.99
N ASP A 578 32.14 7.82 5.98
CA ASP A 578 31.31 8.24 7.12
C ASP A 578 30.85 7.08 8.00
N ILE A 579 30.59 5.92 7.40
CA ILE A 579 30.15 4.70 8.09
C ILE A 579 31.28 3.66 8.26
N GLY A 580 32.43 3.85 7.61
CA GLY A 580 33.58 2.96 7.72
C GLY A 580 33.39 1.59 7.06
N GLU A 581 32.48 1.50 6.08
CA GLU A 581 32.18 0.26 5.37
C GLU A 581 32.89 0.19 4.01
N LYS A 582 33.32 -1.02 3.64
CA LYS A 582 33.95 -1.31 2.36
C LYS A 582 33.22 -2.43 1.67
N HIS A 583 32.98 -2.24 0.38
CA HIS A 583 32.30 -3.21 -0.47
C HIS A 583 33.02 -3.35 -1.80
N THR A 584 32.90 -4.52 -2.41
CA THR A 584 33.28 -4.78 -3.81
C THR A 584 32.02 -5.12 -4.57
N LEU A 585 31.82 -4.44 -5.70
CA LEU A 585 30.83 -4.80 -6.71
C LEU A 585 31.54 -5.56 -7.84
N SER A 586 30.98 -6.67 -8.26
CA SER A 586 31.51 -7.50 -9.36
C SER A 586 30.43 -7.70 -10.39
N LEU A 587 30.59 -7.05 -11.54
CA LEU A 587 29.75 -7.26 -12.72
C LEU A 587 30.41 -8.31 -13.60
N GLU A 588 29.73 -9.44 -13.79
CA GLU A 588 30.15 -10.49 -14.72
C GLU A 588 28.90 -11.26 -15.19
N ASN A 589 28.91 -11.76 -16.43
CA ASN A 589 27.78 -12.49 -17.00
C ASN A 589 26.45 -11.70 -16.97
N ALA A 590 26.53 -10.37 -17.15
CA ALA A 590 25.40 -9.44 -17.04
C ALA A 590 24.70 -9.42 -15.67
N VAL A 591 25.39 -9.87 -14.61
CA VAL A 591 24.90 -9.88 -13.22
C VAL A 591 25.83 -9.05 -12.35
N LEU A 592 25.26 -8.23 -11.47
CA LEU A 592 25.98 -7.50 -10.45
C LEU A 592 25.91 -8.24 -9.12
N ASN A 593 27.06 -8.59 -8.57
CA ASN A 593 27.20 -9.13 -7.22
C ASN A 593 27.86 -8.08 -6.32
N HIS A 594 27.61 -8.16 -5.02
CA HIS A 594 28.34 -7.36 -4.02
C HIS A 594 28.83 -8.22 -2.86
N THR A 595 29.91 -7.77 -2.21
CA THR A 595 30.46 -8.41 -1.02
C THR A 595 31.22 -7.39 -0.18
N THR A 596 31.32 -7.63 1.13
CA THR A 596 32.15 -6.81 2.04
C THR A 596 33.65 -7.11 1.91
N ARG A 597 34.04 -8.17 1.20
CA ARG A 597 35.46 -8.44 0.92
C ARG A 597 35.99 -7.43 -0.10
N TYR A 598 36.94 -6.60 0.31
CA TYR A 598 37.56 -5.60 -0.55
C TYR A 598 38.52 -6.22 -1.57
N ALA A 599 38.37 -5.91 -2.86
CA ALA A 599 39.23 -6.47 -3.90
C ALA A 599 40.64 -5.87 -3.85
N ALA A 600 41.66 -6.71 -4.03
CA ALA A 600 43.06 -6.27 -4.07
C ALA A 600 43.42 -5.58 -5.39
N SER A 601 42.78 -5.98 -6.49
CA SER A 601 43.02 -5.46 -7.84
C SER A 601 41.69 -5.06 -8.48
N PRO A 602 41.03 -3.98 -8.02
CA PRO A 602 39.82 -3.47 -8.66
C PRO A 602 40.16 -2.74 -9.97
N ASP A 603 39.22 -2.67 -10.91
CA ASP A 603 39.33 -1.81 -12.08
C ASP A 603 39.22 -0.33 -11.68
N VAL A 604 38.39 -0.05 -10.68
CA VAL A 604 38.17 1.28 -10.13
C VAL A 604 37.80 1.20 -8.65
N THR A 605 38.29 2.16 -7.87
CA THR A 605 37.89 2.40 -6.48
C THR A 605 37.18 3.74 -6.39
N VAL A 606 36.00 3.75 -5.79
CA VAL A 606 35.18 4.92 -5.54
C VAL A 606 35.10 5.13 -4.03
N THR A 607 35.68 6.23 -3.55
CA THR A 607 35.64 6.63 -2.13
C THR A 607 34.70 7.83 -1.98
N LEU A 608 33.71 7.71 -1.11
CA LEU A 608 32.66 8.72 -0.89
C LEU A 608 32.03 8.54 0.50
N SER A 609 31.18 9.47 0.93
CA SER A 609 30.30 9.22 2.09
C SER A 609 29.00 8.54 1.63
N LYS A 610 28.34 7.78 2.51
CA LYS A 610 26.99 7.25 2.23
C LYS A 610 26.02 8.39 1.95
N GLN A 611 26.11 9.49 2.70
CA GLN A 611 25.32 10.70 2.42
C GLN A 611 25.52 11.20 0.98
N THR A 612 26.75 11.27 0.48
CA THR A 612 27.04 11.69 -0.89
C THR A 612 26.39 10.75 -1.92
N LEU A 613 26.38 9.44 -1.67
CA LEU A 613 25.72 8.48 -2.56
C LEU A 613 24.19 8.62 -2.53
N ASP A 614 23.62 8.86 -1.36
CA ASP A 614 22.19 9.10 -1.18
C ASP A 614 21.78 10.40 -1.89
N ASP A 615 22.57 11.47 -1.79
CA ASP A 615 22.35 12.73 -2.52
C ASP A 615 22.24 12.50 -4.04
N ILE A 616 23.15 11.71 -4.62
CA ILE A 616 23.14 11.40 -6.06
C ILE A 616 21.87 10.64 -6.45
N GLN A 617 21.47 9.64 -5.65
CA GLN A 617 20.25 8.88 -5.90
C GLN A 617 19.00 9.75 -5.83
N LEU A 618 19.01 10.75 -4.94
CA LEU A 618 17.94 11.73 -4.77
C LEU A 618 17.98 12.87 -5.80
N GLY A 619 18.97 12.88 -6.70
CA GLY A 619 19.17 13.94 -7.68
C GLY A 619 19.67 15.26 -7.07
N GLN A 620 20.18 15.25 -5.84
CA GLN A 620 20.74 16.38 -5.12
C GLN A 620 22.22 16.60 -5.49
N GLY A 621 22.47 16.66 -6.80
CA GLY A 621 23.80 16.72 -7.38
C GLY A 621 24.06 15.53 -8.31
N THR A 622 24.84 15.77 -9.36
CA THR A 622 25.25 14.71 -10.28
C THR A 622 26.54 14.05 -9.82
N LEU A 623 26.84 12.87 -10.38
CA LEU A 623 28.10 12.20 -10.12
C LEU A 623 29.30 13.09 -10.47
N GLU A 624 29.23 13.77 -11.61
CA GLU A 624 30.27 14.67 -12.11
C GLU A 624 30.48 15.87 -11.17
N GLN A 625 29.40 16.43 -10.64
CA GLN A 625 29.46 17.54 -9.68
C GLN A 625 30.08 17.11 -8.36
N LYS A 626 29.72 15.93 -7.86
CA LYS A 626 30.26 15.36 -6.62
C LYS A 626 31.73 14.91 -6.76
N ILE A 627 32.16 14.49 -7.96
CA ILE A 627 33.59 14.28 -8.27
C ILE A 627 34.34 15.61 -8.32
N ALA A 628 33.81 16.62 -9.04
CA ALA A 628 34.47 17.90 -9.22
C ALA A 628 34.63 18.69 -7.90
N SER A 629 33.70 18.54 -6.96
CA SER A 629 33.78 19.11 -5.61
C SER A 629 34.71 18.35 -4.67
N GLY A 630 35.17 17.16 -5.06
CA GLY A 630 36.03 16.30 -4.24
C GLY A 630 35.30 15.46 -3.18
N GLU A 631 33.96 15.49 -3.16
CA GLU A 631 33.13 14.62 -2.31
C GLU A 631 33.25 13.13 -2.72
N ILE A 632 33.52 12.87 -4.00
CA ILE A 632 33.81 11.54 -4.55
C ILE A 632 35.23 11.53 -5.08
N LYS A 633 36.02 10.56 -4.64
CA LYS A 633 37.36 10.28 -5.16
C LYS A 633 37.32 8.99 -5.96
N VAL A 634 37.78 9.05 -7.21
CA VAL A 634 37.86 7.91 -8.11
C VAL A 634 39.33 7.59 -8.38
N GLN A 635 39.74 6.36 -8.11
CA GLN A 635 41.11 5.86 -8.32
C GLN A 635 41.06 4.63 -9.25
N GLY A 636 42.06 4.46 -10.12
CA GLY A 636 42.03 3.43 -11.18
C GLY A 636 41.49 4.02 -12.48
N ASN A 637 40.65 3.27 -13.22
CA ASN A 637 40.06 3.74 -14.48
C ASN A 637 38.70 4.44 -14.24
N PRO A 638 38.60 5.78 -14.35
CA PRO A 638 37.34 6.48 -14.10
C PRO A 638 36.24 6.14 -15.10
N GLN A 639 36.61 5.74 -16.33
CA GLN A 639 35.65 5.34 -17.35
C GLN A 639 34.84 4.11 -16.93
N THR A 640 35.45 3.19 -16.18
CA THR A 640 34.76 1.98 -15.68
C THR A 640 33.56 2.33 -14.81
N PHE A 641 33.65 3.38 -13.98
CA PHE A 641 32.55 3.77 -13.12
C PHE A 641 31.41 4.45 -13.90
N SER A 642 31.74 5.31 -14.86
CA SER A 642 30.74 5.88 -15.78
C SER A 642 30.07 4.80 -16.62
N ASP A 643 30.85 3.84 -17.12
CA ASP A 643 30.34 2.70 -17.88
C ASP A 643 29.38 1.87 -17.01
N PHE A 644 29.74 1.57 -15.76
CA PHE A 644 28.86 0.88 -14.81
C PHE A 644 27.53 1.61 -14.63
N VAL A 645 27.55 2.92 -14.38
CA VAL A 645 26.32 3.72 -14.21
C VAL A 645 25.46 3.70 -15.48
N SER A 646 26.06 3.68 -16.67
CA SER A 646 25.33 3.61 -17.95
C SER A 646 24.57 2.29 -18.18
N LEU A 647 24.91 1.23 -17.42
CA LEU A 647 24.23 -0.06 -17.46
C LEU A 647 22.92 -0.07 -16.67
N LEU A 648 22.67 0.93 -15.82
CA LEU A 648 21.50 0.97 -14.96
C LEU A 648 20.28 1.49 -15.71
N ASP A 649 19.24 0.68 -15.81
CA ASP A 649 17.94 1.07 -16.35
C ASP A 649 17.20 2.04 -15.43
N LYS A 650 16.23 2.73 -16.04
CA LYS A 650 15.23 3.54 -15.38
C LYS A 650 13.87 2.94 -15.72
N PHE A 651 13.01 2.82 -14.72
CA PHE A 651 11.68 2.26 -14.92
C PHE A 651 10.67 3.39 -15.16
N ASN A 652 9.84 3.26 -16.19
CA ASN A 652 8.68 4.13 -16.36
C ASN A 652 7.62 3.78 -15.31
N PHE A 653 7.10 4.78 -14.60
CA PHE A 653 6.04 4.58 -13.60
C PHE A 653 4.71 4.21 -14.26
N TRP A 654 4.33 4.94 -15.31
CA TRP A 654 3.04 4.80 -16.00
C TRP A 654 3.08 3.72 -17.07
N PHE A 655 3.45 2.50 -16.70
CA PHE A 655 3.28 1.35 -17.58
C PHE A 655 1.79 0.96 -17.70
N ASN A 656 1.42 0.39 -18.85
CA ASN A 656 0.05 -0.04 -19.14
C ASN A 656 -0.34 -1.25 -18.29
N ILE A 657 -1.61 -1.33 -17.88
CA ILE A 657 -2.17 -2.47 -17.12
C ILE A 657 -3.33 -3.13 -17.88
N VAL A 658 -4.28 -2.33 -18.36
CA VAL A 658 -5.51 -2.79 -19.03
C VAL A 658 -5.40 -2.85 -20.56
N THR A 659 -4.24 -2.51 -21.10
CA THR A 659 -3.87 -2.62 -22.52
C THR A 659 -2.42 -3.14 -22.62
N PRO A 660 -2.02 -3.71 -23.77
CA PRO A 660 -0.61 -3.94 -24.10
C PRO A 660 0.28 -2.71 -23.88
#